data_AF-U3AKD6-F1
#
_entry.id   AF-U3AKD6-F1
#
_cell.length_a   1.000
_cell.length_b   1.000
_cell.length_c   1.000
_cell.angle_alpha   90.00
_cell.angle_beta   90.00
_cell.angle_gamma   90.00
#
_symmetry.space_group_name_H-M   'P 1'
#
loop_
_entity.id
_entity.type
_entity.pdbx_description
1 polymer ?
#
loop_
_entity_poly.entity_id
_entity_poly.type
_entity_poly.pdbx_seq_one_letter_code
_entity_poly.pdbx_strand_id
1 'polypeptide(L)'
;MNKNILAILIGLALVGCNDSNTSNDTPDSDNQPDTSIPATPIEPANPVDPVDPVDPVDPADPVDPVDPADPVDPVDPVESDVPSVSAMPEGVKTLLSSDPAECTETVSEIDMSETALAAGTVICIEDGTYTEANLKFGGIGTEEAPIKVRAVTPGQVIITGEAKVVMGGEHVQLHGLVFDGPESSSSKLLETRFGSTEMCNHCRITENVFLNVDGDQNLTSDSSDNGVWIALYGQHNWLDHNIFSGKTTGNPMVSLLRESGLMDEGNGGLAEYTTVYANYFANRPPTNGKLYAGSSDNDYEAIRTGLSETHHYAGNSFIVGNLFERIQGEAEVISNKASNNVIAQNTVRNSYGSITNRHGNHNNISNNFVFGDGNPYAGGLRLVDDGHIVANNYVEGARYKSSTHHGGIVLLGGDGSGDGGNGYQQLENVHVAFNTVVDSVNSINIDGGGKSDQPNQIYFANNIVDQAIGPVYVGTDRGWASDSVVVGNIVNGDSFADTDNVSGSTASVDLEKGIDGLYRPSESSNIDATEYDKGEFAAVTTDMDGLTRNEATLAGADDITDGTPLLEPLTYADVGPQSYDFEKPAAIINEVAIENYAFAEGTEGWSGNASTTNVDTFSYGSSLVVEGSDQSASQTVTLLPNTTHAVSAFVKGKYNITVGEHSFDGDASDSDYQLVIHEFTTGSETSANLSLALADEVTLDAGIVDGDLGQWRSDGGSSDVWVSREGSSEGLGDVGSSGDSAFTDEGGSSGSARVRFKSGEDVYDFTSAPGLSQEVSSIPANTDMTYSLYYCDNKGDDSASTLHYGVKDSDGLVIAEARAHVKDLGDAPEGSVKDCFKQVTVDFNSGTNTDVEVFAYMEIDTETYTQAELEALVESDKELEVRIDEFALTYQGTPASDSKAYFDEVRIINRVNAK
;
A
#
# COMPACT_ATOMS: atom_id res chain seq x y z
N MET A 1 -9.86 30.98 38.96
CA MET A 1 -10.28 32.32 38.51
C MET A 1 -9.59 32.61 37.19
N ASN A 2 -10.36 32.67 36.10
CA ASN A 2 -10.16 33.39 34.82
C ASN A 2 -8.77 33.87 34.33
N LYS A 3 -8.53 33.59 33.02
CA LYS A 3 -7.66 34.29 32.01
C LYS A 3 -6.15 34.04 32.11
N ASN A 4 -5.29 34.11 31.06
CA ASN A 4 -5.33 34.14 29.57
C ASN A 4 -3.85 34.01 29.07
N ILE A 5 -3.44 33.79 27.80
CA ILE A 5 -3.91 33.08 26.57
C ILE A 5 -2.71 33.10 25.58
N LEU A 6 -2.42 32.01 24.83
CA LEU A 6 -1.49 31.92 23.66
C LEU A 6 0.01 32.26 23.89
N ALA A 7 0.98 31.90 23.01
CA ALA A 7 0.92 31.21 21.71
C ALA A 7 2.11 30.25 21.48
N ILE A 8 1.90 29.25 20.62
CA ILE A 8 2.94 28.44 19.95
C ILE A 8 3.18 29.07 18.57
N LEU A 9 4.41 29.02 18.07
CA LEU A 9 4.75 29.42 16.69
C LEU A 9 5.80 28.48 16.11
N ILE A 10 5.56 28.05 14.87
CA ILE A 10 6.30 27.03 14.11
C ILE A 10 7.63 27.62 13.60
N GLY A 11 8.62 26.76 13.37
CA GLY A 11 9.92 27.14 12.79
C GLY A 11 10.68 25.95 12.19
N LEU A 12 10.28 25.54 10.99
CA LEU A 12 11.11 24.74 10.08
C LEU A 12 12.01 25.68 9.27
N ALA A 13 13.29 25.33 9.07
CA ALA A 13 14.14 25.99 8.09
C ALA A 13 15.26 25.03 7.62
N LEU A 14 15.38 24.88 6.30
CA LEU A 14 16.43 24.10 5.65
C LEU A 14 17.81 24.77 5.78
N VAL A 15 18.88 24.00 5.61
CA VAL A 15 20.23 24.52 5.30
C VAL A 15 20.88 23.67 4.21
N GLY A 16 21.16 24.31 3.06
CA GLY A 16 21.93 23.74 1.95
C GLY A 16 23.05 24.68 1.48
N CYS A 17 24.29 24.19 1.60
CA CYS A 17 25.53 24.47 0.85
C CYS A 17 26.04 25.88 0.45
N ASN A 18 27.38 25.99 0.58
CA ASN A 18 28.34 26.89 -0.10
C ASN A 18 28.30 28.41 0.19
N ASP A 19 29.41 29.17 0.13
CA ASP A 19 30.77 28.84 -0.35
C ASP A 19 31.91 29.66 0.31
N SER A 20 33.16 29.24 0.04
CA SER A 20 34.42 30.01 0.08
C SER A 20 35.03 30.48 1.42
N ASN A 21 36.27 30.03 1.70
CA ASN A 21 37.43 30.94 1.64
C ASN A 21 38.79 30.23 1.54
N THR A 22 39.67 30.76 0.69
CA THR A 22 41.02 30.27 0.39
C THR A 22 42.09 30.81 1.36
N SER A 23 43.19 30.08 1.52
CA SER A 23 44.45 30.63 2.05
C SER A 23 45.52 30.77 0.96
N ASN A 24 46.33 31.83 1.03
CA ASN A 24 47.35 32.18 0.04
C ASN A 24 48.64 31.35 0.21
N ASP A 25 49.32 31.01 -0.89
CA ASP A 25 50.47 31.80 -1.40
C ASP A 25 51.09 31.16 -2.67
N THR A 26 51.46 32.02 -3.64
CA THR A 26 52.17 31.71 -4.91
C THR A 26 53.59 32.33 -4.87
N PRO A 27 54.44 32.30 -5.93
CA PRO A 27 54.56 31.49 -7.17
C PRO A 27 55.96 30.76 -7.23
N ASP A 28 56.46 30.11 -8.30
CA ASP A 28 56.87 30.66 -9.61
C ASP A 28 57.57 29.60 -10.52
N SER A 29 57.56 29.83 -11.84
CA SER A 29 58.37 29.28 -12.98
C SER A 29 58.77 27.78 -13.02
N ASP A 30 58.68 27.06 -14.15
CA ASP A 30 59.35 27.39 -15.43
C ASP A 30 58.77 26.67 -16.68
N ASN A 31 59.34 26.95 -17.86
CA ASN A 31 58.85 26.64 -19.22
C ASN A 31 58.97 25.19 -19.75
N GLN A 32 58.07 24.88 -20.70
CA GLN A 32 58.19 24.11 -21.97
C GLN A 32 59.56 23.50 -22.41
N PRO A 33 59.59 22.58 -23.41
CA PRO A 33 58.61 21.55 -23.81
C PRO A 33 59.26 20.19 -24.20
N ASP A 34 58.47 19.12 -24.39
CA ASP A 34 58.63 18.25 -25.58
C ASP A 34 57.36 17.44 -25.92
N THR A 35 57.40 16.83 -27.10
CA THR A 35 56.31 16.26 -27.89
C THR A 35 56.58 14.80 -28.23
N SER A 36 55.54 13.94 -28.31
CA SER A 36 55.26 13.05 -29.48
C SER A 36 54.35 11.84 -29.17
N ILE A 37 53.15 11.86 -29.78
CA ILE A 37 52.49 10.83 -30.63
C ILE A 37 52.37 9.35 -30.12
N PRO A 38 51.19 8.69 -30.26
CA PRO A 38 50.88 7.40 -29.63
C PRO A 38 51.18 6.14 -30.47
N ALA A 39 51.21 4.98 -29.81
CA ALA A 39 51.20 3.62 -30.36
C ALA A 39 50.67 2.65 -29.26
N THR A 40 49.46 2.07 -29.38
CA THR A 40 49.08 0.77 -30.01
C THR A 40 49.60 -0.50 -29.28
N PRO A 41 48.79 -1.58 -29.22
CA PRO A 41 48.92 -2.64 -28.20
C PRO A 41 50.07 -3.63 -28.41
N ILE A 42 50.41 -4.35 -27.34
CA ILE A 42 51.49 -5.35 -27.27
C ILE A 42 50.99 -6.73 -27.76
N GLU A 43 51.67 -7.34 -28.73
CA GLU A 43 51.46 -8.74 -29.11
C GLU A 43 52.17 -9.72 -28.15
N PRO A 44 51.62 -10.93 -27.93
CA PRO A 44 52.26 -11.97 -27.11
C PRO A 44 53.48 -12.59 -27.83
N ALA A 45 54.49 -12.97 -27.03
CA ALA A 45 55.76 -13.51 -27.55
C ALA A 45 55.67 -14.98 -28.00
N ASN A 46 56.49 -15.33 -29.00
CA ASN A 46 56.53 -16.65 -29.63
C ASN A 46 57.05 -17.78 -28.72
N PRO A 47 56.62 -19.04 -28.94
CA PRO A 47 57.05 -20.20 -28.16
C PRO A 47 58.51 -20.60 -28.44
N VAL A 48 59.14 -21.24 -27.45
CA VAL A 48 60.49 -21.83 -27.53
C VAL A 48 60.42 -23.35 -27.80
N ASP A 49 61.39 -23.84 -28.58
CA ASP A 49 61.46 -25.23 -29.05
C ASP A 49 61.58 -26.28 -27.92
N PRO A 50 61.04 -27.50 -28.13
CA PRO A 50 61.12 -28.60 -27.17
C PRO A 50 62.53 -29.21 -27.09
N VAL A 51 62.91 -29.63 -25.87
CA VAL A 51 64.10 -30.46 -25.61
C VAL A 51 63.79 -31.95 -25.80
N ASP A 52 64.78 -32.71 -26.28
CA ASP A 52 64.65 -34.14 -26.58
C ASP A 52 64.23 -35.00 -25.36
N PRO A 53 63.44 -36.08 -25.55
CA PRO A 53 63.06 -36.98 -24.48
C PRO A 53 64.26 -37.74 -23.90
N VAL A 54 64.32 -37.84 -22.58
CA VAL A 54 65.15 -38.82 -21.87
C VAL A 54 64.49 -40.20 -21.92
N ASP A 55 65.30 -41.26 -22.06
CA ASP A 55 64.82 -42.65 -22.06
C ASP A 55 64.02 -42.97 -20.78
N PRO A 56 62.87 -43.67 -20.88
CA PRO A 56 62.08 -44.03 -19.73
C PRO A 56 62.82 -45.03 -18.83
N VAL A 57 62.79 -44.74 -17.53
CA VAL A 57 63.25 -45.67 -16.49
C VAL A 57 62.23 -46.80 -16.35
N ASP A 58 62.68 -48.04 -16.14
CA ASP A 58 61.79 -49.18 -15.89
C ASP A 58 60.82 -48.86 -14.72
N PRO A 59 59.50 -49.12 -14.85
CA PRO A 59 58.56 -48.92 -13.75
C PRO A 59 58.93 -49.80 -12.56
N ALA A 60 58.82 -49.23 -11.35
CA ALA A 60 58.79 -50.05 -10.15
C ALA A 60 57.52 -50.92 -10.16
N ASP A 61 57.59 -52.11 -9.54
CA ASP A 61 56.41 -52.96 -9.33
C ASP A 61 55.29 -52.14 -8.65
N PRO A 62 54.03 -52.30 -9.07
CA PRO A 62 52.92 -51.57 -8.47
C PRO A 62 52.83 -51.90 -6.98
N VAL A 63 52.82 -50.87 -6.15
CA VAL A 63 52.32 -50.99 -4.78
C VAL A 63 50.85 -51.39 -4.85
N ASP A 64 50.43 -52.32 -3.98
CA ASP A 64 49.01 -52.67 -3.84
C ASP A 64 48.20 -51.37 -3.65
N PRO A 65 47.03 -51.23 -4.29
CA PRO A 65 46.18 -50.08 -4.07
C PRO A 65 45.87 -50.00 -2.58
N VAL A 66 46.12 -48.82 -2.00
CA VAL A 66 45.56 -48.50 -0.68
C VAL A 66 44.05 -48.61 -0.85
N ASP A 67 43.37 -49.32 0.07
CA ASP A 67 41.90 -49.33 0.09
C ASP A 67 41.42 -47.87 0.00
N PRO A 68 40.37 -47.58 -0.79
CA PRO A 68 39.74 -46.26 -0.75
C PRO A 68 39.48 -45.91 0.71
N ALA A 69 39.82 -44.69 1.11
CA ALA A 69 39.22 -44.16 2.32
C ALA A 69 37.71 -44.32 2.16
N ASP A 70 37.03 -44.82 3.20
CA ASP A 70 35.57 -44.82 3.23
C ASP A 70 35.11 -43.42 2.81
N PRO A 71 34.05 -43.30 1.99
CA PRO A 71 33.50 -42.00 1.66
C PRO A 71 33.35 -41.21 2.95
N VAL A 72 33.92 -40.00 2.99
CA VAL A 72 33.48 -39.04 4.01
C VAL A 72 31.97 -38.95 3.86
N ASP A 73 31.26 -39.19 4.96
CA ASP A 73 29.82 -38.92 5.00
C ASP A 73 29.60 -37.52 4.41
N PRO A 74 28.52 -37.31 3.63
CA PRO A 74 28.18 -35.98 3.16
C PRO A 74 28.26 -35.03 4.35
N VAL A 75 28.98 -33.91 4.19
CA VAL A 75 28.80 -32.80 5.13
C VAL A 75 27.32 -32.51 5.15
N ASP A 76 26.71 -32.59 6.33
CA ASP A 76 25.30 -32.22 6.50
C ASP A 76 25.10 -30.85 5.83
N PRO A 77 24.01 -30.68 5.06
CA PRO A 77 23.76 -29.41 4.40
C PRO A 77 23.79 -28.30 5.46
N VAL A 78 24.41 -27.16 5.12
CA VAL A 78 24.45 -26.01 6.01
C VAL A 78 23.01 -25.67 6.38
N GLU A 79 22.68 -25.88 7.66
CA GLU A 79 21.35 -25.60 8.20
C GLU A 79 21.10 -24.10 7.99
N SER A 80 19.95 -23.74 7.43
CA SER A 80 19.67 -22.33 7.15
C SER A 80 19.51 -21.60 8.49
N ASP A 81 20.21 -20.48 8.65
CA ASP A 81 20.07 -19.62 9.83
C ASP A 81 18.65 -18.99 9.93
N VAL A 82 17.85 -19.07 8.86
CA VAL A 82 16.44 -18.65 8.81
C VAL A 82 15.52 -19.78 9.30
N PRO A 83 14.65 -19.54 10.30
CA PRO A 83 13.82 -20.60 10.89
C PRO A 83 12.71 -21.11 9.95
N SER A 84 12.21 -22.32 10.24
CA SER A 84 11.20 -23.02 9.44
C SER A 84 9.98 -23.43 10.28
N VAL A 85 8.81 -23.59 9.64
CA VAL A 85 7.57 -24.08 10.27
C VAL A 85 7.77 -25.41 10.99
N SER A 86 8.71 -26.26 10.53
CA SER A 86 9.05 -27.54 11.17
C SER A 86 9.63 -27.39 12.59
N ALA A 87 10.03 -26.19 13.00
CA ALA A 87 10.48 -25.88 14.35
C ALA A 87 9.34 -25.44 15.30
N MET A 88 8.11 -25.30 14.80
CA MET A 88 6.95 -24.91 15.62
C MET A 88 6.67 -25.96 16.71
N PRO A 89 6.39 -25.58 17.97
CA PRO A 89 6.18 -26.54 19.06
C PRO A 89 4.97 -27.46 18.83
N GLU A 90 5.19 -28.78 18.72
CA GLU A 90 4.12 -29.77 18.50
C GLU A 90 3.00 -29.74 19.56
N GLY A 91 3.31 -29.29 20.78
CA GLY A 91 2.33 -29.13 21.86
C GLY A 91 1.16 -28.18 21.52
N VAL A 92 1.35 -27.21 20.60
CA VAL A 92 0.31 -26.27 20.19
C VAL A 92 -0.86 -26.99 19.47
N LYS A 93 -0.57 -28.07 18.73
CA LYS A 93 -1.56 -28.85 17.98
C LYS A 93 -2.40 -29.77 18.89
N THR A 94 -2.02 -29.91 20.16
CA THR A 94 -2.73 -30.77 21.12
C THR A 94 -3.80 -29.95 21.83
N LEU A 95 -5.08 -30.27 21.66
CA LEU A 95 -6.18 -29.59 22.37
C LEU A 95 -6.15 -29.86 23.88
N LEU A 96 -6.64 -28.89 24.67
CA LEU A 96 -6.76 -29.05 26.11
C LEU A 96 -7.98 -29.92 26.49
N SER A 97 -7.80 -30.75 27.51
CA SER A 97 -8.90 -31.54 28.09
C SER A 97 -9.94 -30.65 28.76
N SER A 98 -11.20 -30.81 28.37
CA SER A 98 -12.36 -30.12 28.94
C SER A 98 -13.09 -30.93 30.03
N ASP A 99 -12.67 -32.16 30.34
CA ASP A 99 -13.36 -33.04 31.30
C ASP A 99 -13.54 -32.36 32.68
N PRO A 100 -14.79 -32.09 33.12
CA PRO A 100 -15.05 -31.46 34.42
C PRO A 100 -14.47 -32.23 35.63
N ALA A 101 -14.10 -33.51 35.47
CA ALA A 101 -13.39 -34.26 36.50
C ALA A 101 -11.96 -33.76 36.78
N GLU A 102 -11.36 -32.95 35.88
CA GLU A 102 -10.07 -32.29 36.14
C GLU A 102 -10.18 -31.08 37.08
N CYS A 103 -11.36 -30.51 37.27
CA CYS A 103 -11.56 -29.31 38.08
C CYS A 103 -11.12 -29.55 39.54
N THR A 104 -10.08 -28.83 39.97
CA THR A 104 -9.63 -28.79 41.37
C THR A 104 -10.59 -27.95 42.21
N GLU A 105 -11.08 -26.87 41.61
CA GLU A 105 -12.07 -25.95 42.17
C GLU A 105 -13.07 -25.54 41.08
N THR A 106 -14.28 -25.16 41.48
CA THR A 106 -15.30 -24.61 40.59
C THR A 106 -15.86 -23.34 41.21
N VAL A 107 -15.87 -22.24 40.44
CA VAL A 107 -16.24 -20.90 40.89
C VAL A 107 -17.46 -20.37 40.12
N SER A 108 -18.37 -19.71 40.84
CA SER A 108 -19.58 -19.09 40.30
C SER A 108 -19.45 -17.59 40.07
N GLU A 109 -18.26 -17.01 40.27
CA GLU A 109 -17.92 -15.58 40.16
C GLU A 109 -16.52 -15.46 39.54
N ILE A 110 -16.28 -14.41 38.73
CA ILE A 110 -15.01 -14.18 38.02
C ILE A 110 -14.30 -12.97 38.63
N ASP A 111 -13.90 -13.09 39.90
CA ASP A 111 -13.03 -12.14 40.60
C ASP A 111 -11.96 -12.92 41.38
N MET A 112 -10.73 -12.95 40.85
CA MET A 112 -9.60 -13.66 41.48
C MET A 112 -8.28 -12.90 41.35
N SER A 113 -7.44 -13.00 42.38
CA SER A 113 -6.11 -12.39 42.45
C SER A 113 -5.09 -13.37 43.05
N GLU A 114 -4.97 -14.56 42.46
CA GLU A 114 -4.18 -15.68 42.95
C GLU A 114 -2.91 -15.92 42.11
N THR A 115 -1.82 -15.22 42.45
CA THR A 115 -0.55 -15.23 41.68
C THR A 115 0.43 -16.33 42.08
N ALA A 116 0.01 -17.30 42.90
CA ALA A 116 0.87 -18.34 43.47
C ALA A 116 0.17 -19.70 43.60
N LEU A 117 -0.63 -20.07 42.59
CA LEU A 117 -1.29 -21.37 42.49
C LEU A 117 -0.27 -22.51 42.37
N ALA A 118 -0.64 -23.70 42.84
CA ALA A 118 0.21 -24.89 42.77
C ALA A 118 0.12 -25.56 41.39
N ALA A 119 1.21 -26.18 40.94
CA ALA A 119 1.21 -26.99 39.71
C ALA A 119 0.05 -28.01 39.67
N GLY A 120 -0.61 -28.11 38.52
CA GLY A 120 -1.79 -28.96 38.31
C GLY A 120 -3.10 -28.40 38.85
N THR A 121 -3.14 -27.17 39.39
CA THR A 121 -4.39 -26.55 39.83
C THR A 121 -5.26 -26.19 38.62
N VAL A 122 -6.49 -26.68 38.60
CA VAL A 122 -7.50 -26.37 37.58
C VAL A 122 -8.68 -25.67 38.24
N ILE A 123 -8.85 -24.38 37.97
CA ILE A 123 -10.02 -23.59 38.38
C ILE A 123 -11.00 -23.55 37.21
N CYS A 124 -12.21 -24.05 37.43
CA CYS A 124 -13.26 -24.06 36.43
C CYS A 124 -14.34 -23.01 36.76
N ILE A 125 -14.76 -22.24 35.77
CA ILE A 125 -15.83 -21.24 35.90
C ILE A 125 -17.16 -21.87 35.46
N GLU A 126 -18.20 -21.76 36.28
CA GLU A 126 -19.54 -22.30 35.96
C GLU A 126 -20.15 -21.66 34.70
N ASP A 127 -20.98 -22.41 33.98
CA ASP A 127 -21.67 -21.93 32.78
C ASP A 127 -22.62 -20.76 33.14
N GLY A 128 -22.51 -19.63 32.44
CA GLY A 128 -23.28 -18.43 32.78
C GLY A 128 -22.86 -17.16 32.02
N THR A 129 -23.61 -16.08 32.26
CA THR A 129 -23.31 -14.73 31.77
C THR A 129 -22.83 -13.85 32.91
N TYR A 130 -21.68 -13.21 32.71
CA TYR A 130 -20.93 -12.45 33.71
C TYR A 130 -20.77 -11.00 33.27
N THR A 131 -21.17 -10.07 34.14
CA THR A 131 -21.05 -8.62 33.88
C THR A 131 -19.73 -8.03 34.39
N GLU A 132 -18.93 -8.81 35.12
CA GLU A 132 -17.61 -8.43 35.62
C GLU A 132 -16.70 -9.67 35.55
N ALA A 133 -15.46 -9.50 35.08
CA ALA A 133 -14.47 -10.56 34.91
C ALA A 133 -13.05 -10.05 35.19
N ASN A 134 -12.65 -10.09 36.46
CA ASN A 134 -11.33 -9.68 36.92
C ASN A 134 -10.49 -10.93 37.24
N LEU A 135 -9.73 -11.39 36.24
CA LEU A 135 -8.85 -12.56 36.36
C LEU A 135 -7.40 -12.11 36.51
N LYS A 136 -6.83 -12.21 37.71
CA LYS A 136 -5.38 -12.15 37.92
C LYS A 136 -4.89 -13.45 38.54
N PHE A 137 -4.22 -14.30 37.75
CA PHE A 137 -3.88 -15.66 38.19
C PHE A 137 -2.55 -16.15 37.63
N GLY A 138 -1.91 -17.05 38.36
CA GLY A 138 -0.64 -17.65 37.95
C GLY A 138 0.05 -18.43 39.05
N GLY A 139 1.30 -18.81 38.79
CA GLY A 139 2.11 -19.64 39.67
C GLY A 139 3.19 -20.38 38.88
N ILE A 140 3.76 -21.44 39.45
CA ILE A 140 4.78 -22.26 38.78
C ILE A 140 4.18 -23.66 38.52
N GLY A 141 3.65 -23.85 37.32
CA GLY A 141 3.22 -25.15 36.79
C GLY A 141 4.39 -25.96 36.21
N THR A 142 4.06 -27.09 35.58
CA THR A 142 4.97 -27.83 34.68
C THR A 142 4.22 -28.24 33.42
N GLU A 143 4.93 -28.71 32.40
CA GLU A 143 4.33 -29.21 31.15
C GLU A 143 3.27 -30.30 31.40
N GLU A 144 3.53 -31.23 32.32
CA GLU A 144 2.59 -32.32 32.67
C GLU A 144 1.54 -31.92 33.73
N ALA A 145 1.75 -30.79 34.41
CA ALA A 145 0.88 -30.28 35.47
C ALA A 145 0.74 -28.74 35.37
N PRO A 146 0.16 -28.22 34.27
CA PRO A 146 -0.04 -26.79 34.10
C PRO A 146 -1.10 -26.26 35.07
N ILE A 147 -1.05 -24.96 35.34
CA ILE A 147 -2.11 -24.25 36.05
C ILE A 147 -3.15 -23.83 35.01
N LYS A 148 -4.44 -24.11 35.23
CA LYS A 148 -5.51 -23.80 34.27
C LYS A 148 -6.60 -22.94 34.92
N VAL A 149 -7.03 -21.88 34.25
CA VAL A 149 -8.32 -21.23 34.46
C VAL A 149 -9.15 -21.45 33.20
N ARG A 150 -10.31 -22.08 33.32
CA ARG A 150 -11.13 -22.46 32.16
C ARG A 150 -12.62 -22.44 32.43
N ALA A 151 -13.43 -22.47 31.38
CA ALA A 151 -14.86 -22.79 31.52
C ALA A 151 -15.07 -24.25 31.95
N VAL A 152 -16.14 -24.53 32.71
CA VAL A 152 -16.63 -25.91 32.93
C VAL A 152 -17.04 -26.52 31.58
N THR A 153 -17.91 -25.83 30.85
CA THR A 153 -18.24 -26.12 29.44
C THR A 153 -17.68 -25.00 28.55
N PRO A 154 -16.65 -25.27 27.72
CA PRO A 154 -16.12 -24.30 26.75
C PRO A 154 -17.21 -23.61 25.92
N GLY A 155 -17.09 -22.29 25.74
CA GLY A 155 -18.08 -21.47 25.04
C GLY A 155 -19.31 -21.07 25.86
N GLN A 156 -19.51 -21.61 27.08
CA GLN A 156 -20.69 -21.30 27.92
C GLN A 156 -20.42 -20.29 29.06
N VAL A 157 -19.20 -19.77 29.16
CA VAL A 157 -18.83 -18.67 30.07
C VAL A 157 -18.76 -17.40 29.24
N ILE A 158 -19.80 -16.58 29.31
CA ILE A 158 -19.98 -15.37 28.49
C ILE A 158 -19.77 -14.12 29.34
N ILE A 159 -18.87 -13.23 28.93
CA ILE A 159 -18.47 -12.02 29.66
C ILE A 159 -18.88 -10.80 28.84
N THR A 160 -19.75 -9.95 29.41
CA THR A 160 -20.42 -8.85 28.67
C THR A 160 -20.30 -7.47 29.32
N GLY A 161 -19.46 -7.32 30.35
CA GLY A 161 -19.29 -6.05 31.08
C GLY A 161 -17.82 -5.76 31.37
N GLU A 162 -17.47 -5.31 32.57
CA GLU A 162 -16.08 -4.90 32.85
C GLU A 162 -15.13 -6.13 32.90
N ALA A 163 -14.08 -6.16 32.07
CA ALA A 163 -13.19 -7.32 31.97
C ALA A 163 -11.70 -6.96 31.97
N LYS A 164 -10.89 -7.78 32.64
CA LYS A 164 -9.43 -7.79 32.54
C LYS A 164 -8.85 -9.14 32.92
N VAL A 165 -7.85 -9.58 32.16
CA VAL A 165 -7.09 -10.81 32.39
C VAL A 165 -5.60 -10.49 32.54
N VAL A 166 -4.98 -11.05 33.58
CA VAL A 166 -3.55 -10.89 33.89
C VAL A 166 -2.99 -12.26 34.26
N MET A 167 -2.08 -12.77 33.42
CA MET A 167 -1.43 -14.08 33.59
C MET A 167 0.06 -13.90 33.89
N GLY A 168 0.65 -14.77 34.71
CA GLY A 168 2.09 -14.71 35.02
C GLY A 168 2.63 -15.98 35.66
N GLY A 169 3.95 -16.19 35.58
CA GLY A 169 4.63 -17.39 36.04
C GLY A 169 4.94 -18.38 34.92
N GLU A 170 4.85 -19.68 35.19
CA GLU A 170 5.27 -20.75 34.27
C GLU A 170 4.14 -21.75 34.03
N HIS A 171 3.92 -22.16 32.78
CA HIS A 171 2.92 -23.15 32.37
C HIS A 171 1.49 -22.85 32.87
N VAL A 172 0.99 -21.64 32.56
CA VAL A 172 -0.34 -21.15 32.95
C VAL A 172 -1.26 -21.07 31.74
N GLN A 173 -2.52 -21.50 31.86
CA GLN A 173 -3.46 -21.68 30.74
C GLN A 173 -4.80 -20.94 30.96
N LEU A 174 -5.31 -20.31 29.91
CA LEU A 174 -6.67 -19.73 29.82
C LEU A 174 -7.45 -20.42 28.69
N HIS A 175 -8.64 -20.96 29.00
CA HIS A 175 -9.34 -21.85 28.07
C HIS A 175 -10.88 -21.76 28.07
N GLY A 176 -11.47 -21.53 26.90
CA GLY A 176 -12.91 -21.73 26.66
C GLY A 176 -13.83 -20.57 27.06
N LEU A 177 -13.32 -19.34 27.24
CA LEU A 177 -14.12 -18.17 27.64
C LEU A 177 -14.58 -17.35 26.42
N VAL A 178 -15.79 -16.76 26.50
CA VAL A 178 -16.34 -15.85 25.49
C VAL A 178 -16.42 -14.44 26.07
N PHE A 179 -15.72 -13.50 25.47
CA PHE A 179 -15.74 -12.06 25.75
C PHE A 179 -16.55 -11.39 24.64
N ASP A 180 -17.81 -11.01 24.92
CA ASP A 180 -18.72 -10.41 23.93
C ASP A 180 -19.21 -9.02 24.35
N GLY A 181 -18.64 -7.99 23.72
CA GLY A 181 -18.88 -6.58 24.05
C GLY A 181 -18.36 -6.05 25.41
N PRO A 182 -17.42 -6.69 26.16
CA PRO A 182 -16.99 -6.17 27.44
C PRO A 182 -16.22 -4.84 27.33
N GLU A 183 -16.30 -4.03 28.39
CA GLU A 183 -15.46 -2.85 28.56
C GLU A 183 -14.14 -3.28 29.23
N SER A 184 -12.99 -2.96 28.63
CA SER A 184 -11.71 -3.27 29.29
C SER A 184 -11.48 -2.33 30.49
N SER A 185 -11.20 -2.89 31.67
CA SER A 185 -10.90 -2.08 32.87
C SER A 185 -9.53 -1.40 32.85
N SER A 186 -8.76 -1.56 31.77
CA SER A 186 -7.45 -0.94 31.61
C SER A 186 -7.10 -0.71 30.13
N SER A 187 -5.89 -0.26 29.85
CA SER A 187 -5.39 -0.07 28.49
C SER A 187 -5.28 -1.35 27.65
N LYS A 188 -5.30 -2.52 28.30
CA LYS A 188 -5.15 -3.86 27.73
C LYS A 188 -6.20 -4.81 28.32
N LEU A 189 -6.85 -5.63 27.49
CA LEU A 189 -7.81 -6.64 27.97
C LEU A 189 -7.10 -7.81 28.64
N LEU A 190 -6.10 -8.38 27.96
CA LEU A 190 -5.27 -9.47 28.46
C LEU A 190 -3.79 -9.07 28.42
N GLU A 191 -3.08 -9.24 29.54
CA GLU A 191 -1.61 -9.13 29.58
C GLU A 191 -0.94 -10.35 30.24
N THR A 192 0.14 -10.86 29.65
CA THR A 192 0.88 -12.03 30.18
C THR A 192 2.07 -11.62 31.06
N ARG A 193 1.84 -10.68 32.00
CA ARG A 193 2.81 -10.30 33.04
C ARG A 193 2.16 -9.82 34.35
N PHE A 194 2.82 -10.06 35.48
CA PHE A 194 2.56 -9.32 36.72
C PHE A 194 3.52 -8.13 36.85
N GLY A 195 2.96 -6.92 36.75
CA GLY A 195 3.77 -5.70 36.84
C GLY A 195 4.75 -5.60 35.67
N SER A 196 6.02 -5.33 35.93
CA SER A 196 7.04 -5.09 34.90
C SER A 196 8.16 -6.14 34.85
N THR A 197 8.17 -7.13 35.74
CA THR A 197 9.32 -8.06 35.92
C THR A 197 8.95 -9.54 36.04
N GLU A 198 7.68 -9.88 36.17
CA GLU A 198 7.22 -11.26 36.36
C GLU A 198 6.38 -11.67 35.15
N MET A 199 7.01 -12.20 34.10
CA MET A 199 6.31 -12.60 32.87
C MET A 199 5.57 -13.93 33.03
N CYS A 200 4.66 -14.22 32.10
CA CYS A 200 4.18 -15.58 31.84
C CYS A 200 5.09 -16.21 30.78
N ASN A 201 5.65 -17.38 31.05
CA ASN A 201 6.36 -18.19 30.06
C ASN A 201 5.73 -19.58 29.96
N HIS A 202 5.84 -20.21 28.78
CA HIS A 202 5.18 -21.49 28.48
C HIS A 202 3.65 -21.47 28.71
N CYS A 203 3.04 -20.27 28.68
CA CYS A 203 1.63 -20.04 28.95
C CYS A 203 0.79 -20.18 27.68
N ARG A 204 -0.48 -20.60 27.82
CA ARG A 204 -1.36 -20.88 26.68
C ARG A 204 -2.70 -20.16 26.81
N ILE A 205 -3.09 -19.43 25.77
CA ILE A 205 -4.41 -18.80 25.65
C ILE A 205 -5.10 -19.47 24.45
N THR A 206 -6.09 -20.33 24.73
CA THR A 206 -6.64 -21.21 23.70
C THR A 206 -8.16 -21.37 23.75
N GLU A 207 -8.78 -21.51 22.58
CA GLU A 207 -10.22 -21.69 22.41
C GLU A 207 -11.07 -20.61 23.09
N ASN A 208 -10.60 -19.36 23.11
CA ASN A 208 -11.36 -18.21 23.61
C ASN A 208 -11.92 -17.37 22.46
N VAL A 209 -12.97 -16.63 22.73
CA VAL A 209 -13.65 -15.77 21.74
C VAL A 209 -13.63 -14.33 22.24
N PHE A 210 -13.21 -13.39 21.41
CA PHE A 210 -13.09 -11.96 21.72
C PHE A 210 -13.84 -11.14 20.65
N LEU A 211 -15.04 -10.67 21.00
CA LEU A 211 -15.91 -9.89 20.14
C LEU A 211 -16.09 -8.49 20.70
N ASN A 212 -15.91 -7.47 19.86
CA ASN A 212 -16.38 -6.10 20.10
C ASN A 212 -15.89 -5.49 21.44
N VAL A 213 -14.68 -5.85 21.88
CA VAL A 213 -14.08 -5.48 23.19
C VAL A 213 -13.56 -4.03 23.19
N ASP A 214 -14.42 -3.08 22.84
CA ASP A 214 -14.12 -1.65 22.72
C ASP A 214 -14.70 -0.86 23.92
N GLY A 215 -13.94 -0.81 25.02
CA GLY A 215 -14.37 -0.24 26.30
C GLY A 215 -14.29 1.29 26.45
N ASP A 216 -13.45 1.98 25.69
CA ASP A 216 -13.39 3.45 25.70
C ASP A 216 -13.24 4.00 24.28
N GLN A 217 -14.27 4.74 23.84
CA GLN A 217 -14.35 5.37 22.53
C GLN A 217 -13.46 6.62 22.39
N ASN A 218 -12.75 7.03 23.46
CA ASN A 218 -11.80 8.15 23.43
C ASN A 218 -10.33 7.72 23.27
N LEU A 219 -10.06 6.43 23.04
CA LEU A 219 -8.71 5.94 22.74
C LEU A 219 -8.31 6.30 21.32
N THR A 220 -7.70 7.49 21.15
CA THR A 220 -7.03 7.88 19.91
C THR A 220 -5.72 7.09 19.73
N SER A 221 -5.25 7.01 18.48
CA SER A 221 -3.97 6.38 18.08
C SER A 221 -2.73 6.97 18.76
N ASP A 222 -2.85 8.09 19.45
CA ASP A 222 -1.76 8.94 19.95
C ASP A 222 -0.99 8.33 21.15
N SER A 223 -1.27 7.06 21.49
CA SER A 223 -0.55 6.31 22.52
C SER A 223 -0.43 4.83 22.13
N SER A 224 0.80 4.39 21.89
CA SER A 224 1.18 3.05 21.36
C SER A 224 0.87 1.85 22.27
N ASP A 225 0.31 2.12 23.45
CA ASP A 225 0.14 1.15 24.54
C ASP A 225 -1.34 0.98 24.97
N ASN A 226 -2.25 1.79 24.40
CA ASN A 226 -3.66 1.85 24.77
C ASN A 226 -4.56 1.27 23.68
N GLY A 227 -5.41 0.31 24.06
CA GLY A 227 -6.39 -0.29 23.16
C GLY A 227 -5.96 -1.61 22.54
N VAL A 228 -4.76 -2.14 22.83
CA VAL A 228 -4.39 -3.51 22.43
C VAL A 228 -5.26 -4.51 23.19
N TRP A 229 -5.90 -5.47 22.51
CA TRP A 229 -6.69 -6.48 23.22
C TRP A 229 -5.78 -7.48 23.94
N ILE A 230 -4.88 -8.15 23.21
CA ILE A 230 -3.97 -9.15 23.77
C ILE A 230 -2.53 -8.64 23.71
N ALA A 231 -1.97 -8.35 24.88
CA ALA A 231 -0.61 -7.89 25.09
C ALA A 231 0.26 -9.05 25.59
N LEU A 232 1.00 -9.68 24.67
CA LEU A 232 1.86 -10.82 25.00
C LEU A 232 3.27 -10.35 25.36
N TYR A 233 3.76 -10.84 26.48
CA TYR A 233 5.11 -10.71 27.03
C TYR A 233 5.62 -12.10 27.43
N GLY A 234 6.94 -12.25 27.58
CA GLY A 234 7.55 -13.52 27.99
C GLY A 234 7.69 -14.54 26.87
N GLN A 235 8.26 -15.70 27.21
CA GLN A 235 8.82 -16.63 26.24
C GLN A 235 8.01 -17.93 26.09
N HIS A 236 8.04 -18.53 24.91
CA HIS A 236 7.40 -19.83 24.60
C HIS A 236 5.89 -19.88 24.82
N ASN A 237 5.21 -18.73 24.75
CA ASN A 237 3.76 -18.64 24.93
C ASN A 237 3.00 -19.07 23.67
N TRP A 238 1.80 -19.61 23.84
CA TRP A 238 0.91 -20.01 22.74
C TRP A 238 -0.39 -19.20 22.79
N LEU A 239 -0.79 -18.67 21.64
CA LEU A 239 -2.08 -18.05 21.38
C LEU A 239 -2.72 -18.82 20.24
N ASP A 240 -3.60 -19.78 20.54
CA ASP A 240 -4.05 -20.74 19.54
C ASP A 240 -5.55 -21.02 19.55
N HIS A 241 -6.15 -21.31 18.38
CA HIS A 241 -7.57 -21.66 18.27
C HIS A 241 -8.54 -20.59 18.83
N ASN A 242 -8.16 -19.31 18.87
CA ASN A 242 -9.04 -18.22 19.34
C ASN A 242 -9.76 -17.51 18.19
N ILE A 243 -10.83 -16.78 18.52
CA ILE A 243 -11.55 -15.86 17.62
C ILE A 243 -11.35 -14.42 18.10
N PHE A 244 -10.96 -13.52 17.20
CA PHE A 244 -10.87 -12.08 17.41
C PHE A 244 -11.70 -11.37 16.34
N SER A 245 -12.76 -10.66 16.72
CA SER A 245 -13.62 -9.98 15.74
C SER A 245 -14.17 -8.65 16.24
N GLY A 246 -14.21 -7.65 15.36
CA GLY A 246 -15.00 -6.44 15.59
C GLY A 246 -14.31 -5.30 16.34
N LYS A 247 -12.97 -5.31 16.43
CA LYS A 247 -12.21 -4.22 17.06
C LYS A 247 -12.28 -2.96 16.23
N THR A 248 -12.90 -1.91 16.77
CA THR A 248 -13.04 -0.60 16.13
C THR A 248 -12.02 0.43 16.64
N THR A 249 -11.44 0.22 17.83
CA THR A 249 -10.41 1.08 18.42
C THR A 249 -9.02 0.93 17.75
N GLY A 250 -8.19 1.97 17.86
CA GLY A 250 -6.78 1.97 17.44
C GLY A 250 -5.87 1.04 18.25
N ASN A 251 -4.62 0.89 17.80
CA ASN A 251 -3.65 -0.15 18.15
C ASN A 251 -4.07 -1.58 17.75
N PRO A 252 -3.11 -2.51 17.52
CA PRO A 252 -3.37 -3.88 17.08
C PRO A 252 -4.43 -4.65 17.90
N MET A 253 -5.06 -5.68 17.32
CA MET A 253 -5.80 -6.66 18.13
C MET A 253 -4.84 -7.43 19.06
N VAL A 254 -3.73 -7.92 18.50
CA VAL A 254 -2.70 -8.67 19.25
C VAL A 254 -1.34 -8.00 19.04
N SER A 255 -0.58 -7.84 20.12
CA SER A 255 0.81 -7.37 20.05
C SER A 255 1.74 -8.31 20.82
N LEU A 256 2.79 -8.77 20.14
CA LEU A 256 3.97 -9.39 20.76
C LEU A 256 4.87 -8.26 21.24
N LEU A 257 4.86 -7.97 22.54
CA LEU A 257 5.49 -6.78 23.09
C LEU A 257 6.96 -7.02 23.44
N ARG A 258 7.80 -6.14 22.89
CA ARG A 258 9.25 -6.16 22.96
C ARG A 258 9.73 -4.75 23.32
N GLU A 259 9.23 -4.23 24.45
CA GLU A 259 9.52 -2.86 24.92
C GLU A 259 11.02 -2.72 25.26
N SER A 260 11.66 -1.62 24.83
CA SER A 260 13.10 -1.36 25.05
C SER A 260 13.50 -1.34 26.54
N GLY A 261 12.59 -0.92 27.43
CA GLY A 261 12.77 -0.96 28.89
C GLY A 261 12.72 -2.36 29.53
N LEU A 262 12.43 -3.42 28.78
CA LEU A 262 12.40 -4.82 29.25
C LEU A 262 13.65 -5.62 28.85
N MET A 263 14.60 -4.98 28.16
CA MET A 263 15.79 -5.58 27.54
C MET A 263 16.95 -5.91 28.51
N ASP A 264 16.93 -5.44 29.76
CA ASP A 264 18.03 -5.65 30.70
C ASP A 264 18.34 -7.15 30.92
N GLU A 265 19.63 -7.52 30.75
CA GLU A 265 20.10 -8.92 30.81
C GLU A 265 19.60 -9.65 32.07
N GLY A 266 18.66 -10.58 31.86
CA GLY A 266 18.11 -11.45 32.90
C GLY A 266 16.61 -11.29 33.21
N ASN A 267 15.90 -10.32 32.62
CA ASN A 267 14.47 -10.12 32.89
C ASN A 267 13.50 -10.98 32.04
N GLY A 268 13.94 -11.57 30.91
CA GLY A 268 13.09 -12.43 30.06
C GLY A 268 11.82 -11.73 29.54
N GLY A 269 11.84 -10.40 29.45
CA GLY A 269 10.62 -9.59 29.35
C GLY A 269 9.98 -9.51 27.96
N LEU A 270 10.71 -9.94 26.94
CA LEU A 270 10.34 -9.83 25.54
C LEU A 270 9.44 -10.99 25.13
N ALA A 271 8.45 -10.71 24.28
CA ALA A 271 7.73 -11.74 23.55
C ALA A 271 8.68 -12.48 22.60
N GLU A 272 9.02 -13.74 22.91
CA GLU A 272 9.93 -14.59 22.13
C GLU A 272 9.40 -16.03 22.03
N TYR A 273 9.76 -16.72 20.94
CA TYR A 273 9.31 -18.10 20.68
C TYR A 273 7.78 -18.27 20.79
N THR A 274 7.03 -17.19 20.57
CA THR A 274 5.58 -17.19 20.75
C THR A 274 4.94 -17.83 19.53
N THR A 275 3.95 -18.69 19.74
CA THR A 275 3.25 -19.42 18.68
C THR A 275 1.82 -18.92 18.58
N VAL A 276 1.48 -18.29 17.45
CA VAL A 276 0.15 -17.82 17.09
C VAL A 276 -0.38 -18.75 16.01
N TYR A 277 -1.30 -19.65 16.38
CA TYR A 277 -1.69 -20.79 15.56
C TYR A 277 -3.21 -21.00 15.44
N ALA A 278 -3.73 -21.27 14.24
CA ALA A 278 -5.14 -21.62 14.02
C ALA A 278 -6.15 -20.60 14.59
N ASN A 279 -5.81 -19.30 14.66
CA ASN A 279 -6.74 -18.26 15.11
C ASN A 279 -7.52 -17.67 13.93
N TYR A 280 -8.72 -17.18 14.21
CA TYR A 280 -9.52 -16.37 13.30
C TYR A 280 -9.45 -14.89 13.72
N PHE A 281 -8.86 -14.04 12.87
CA PHE A 281 -8.81 -12.60 13.03
C PHE A 281 -9.73 -11.96 11.99
N ALA A 282 -10.73 -11.18 12.41
CA ALA A 282 -11.70 -10.69 11.45
C ALA A 282 -12.37 -9.36 11.76
N ASN A 283 -13.04 -8.82 10.74
CA ASN A 283 -14.00 -7.73 10.87
C ASN A 283 -13.40 -6.53 11.61
N ARG A 284 -12.19 -6.09 11.22
CA ARG A 284 -11.54 -4.89 11.73
C ARG A 284 -11.83 -3.75 10.75
N PRO A 285 -12.90 -2.95 10.96
CA PRO A 285 -13.35 -1.98 9.98
C PRO A 285 -12.40 -0.79 9.90
N PRO A 286 -12.54 0.06 8.86
CA PRO A 286 -12.00 1.41 8.85
C PRO A 286 -12.35 2.19 10.12
N THR A 287 -11.46 3.10 10.52
CA THR A 287 -11.66 3.96 11.70
C THR A 287 -12.74 5.03 11.49
N ASN A 288 -13.15 5.73 12.56
CA ASN A 288 -14.01 6.91 12.53
C ASN A 288 -15.36 6.75 11.79
N GLY A 289 -15.90 5.53 11.74
CA GLY A 289 -17.19 5.24 11.08
C GLY A 289 -17.13 5.14 9.55
N LYS A 290 -15.96 5.32 8.91
CA LYS A 290 -15.79 5.27 7.46
C LYS A 290 -16.20 3.90 6.86
N LEU A 291 -16.54 3.88 5.58
CA LEU A 291 -16.77 2.66 4.79
C LEU A 291 -15.49 2.11 4.16
N TYR A 292 -14.56 3.00 3.81
CA TYR A 292 -13.21 2.69 3.37
C TYR A 292 -12.18 3.46 4.21
N ALA A 293 -11.02 2.86 4.46
CA ALA A 293 -9.93 3.52 5.16
C ALA A 293 -9.13 4.44 4.21
N GLY A 294 -8.50 5.47 4.77
CA GLY A 294 -7.63 6.37 4.03
C GLY A 294 -6.18 5.95 4.08
N SER A 295 -5.36 6.44 3.15
CA SER A 295 -3.91 6.20 3.09
C SER A 295 -3.12 6.71 4.31
N SER A 296 -3.73 7.55 5.15
CA SER A 296 -3.16 8.07 6.40
C SER A 296 -3.63 7.33 7.66
N ASP A 297 -4.56 6.37 7.55
CA ASP A 297 -5.00 5.58 8.71
C ASP A 297 -3.87 4.58 9.06
N ASN A 298 -3.51 4.49 10.35
CA ASN A 298 -2.35 3.72 10.85
C ASN A 298 -2.60 3.23 12.30
N ASP A 299 -1.85 2.23 12.76
CA ASP A 299 -2.06 1.51 14.03
C ASP A 299 -3.42 0.77 14.09
N TYR A 300 -3.81 0.13 12.98
CA TYR A 300 -5.00 -0.73 12.90
C TYR A 300 -4.69 -2.16 12.42
N GLU A 301 -3.52 -2.68 12.76
CA GLU A 301 -3.10 -4.04 12.45
C GLU A 301 -4.07 -5.09 13.05
N ALA A 302 -4.13 -6.29 12.49
CA ALA A 302 -4.62 -7.45 13.25
C ALA A 302 -3.57 -7.89 14.27
N ILE A 303 -2.33 -8.10 13.82
CA ILE A 303 -1.20 -8.51 14.67
C ILE A 303 0.07 -7.70 14.39
N ARG A 304 0.75 -7.32 15.48
CA ARG A 304 2.08 -6.67 15.46
C ARG A 304 3.09 -7.51 16.24
N THR A 305 4.23 -7.86 15.63
CA THR A 305 5.18 -8.84 16.21
C THR A 305 6.33 -8.23 17.02
N GLY A 306 6.35 -6.90 17.18
CA GLY A 306 7.40 -6.18 17.90
C GLY A 306 7.24 -4.66 17.74
N LEU A 307 8.33 -3.92 17.91
CA LEU A 307 8.35 -2.45 17.81
C LEU A 307 9.57 -1.99 16.98
N SER A 308 9.47 -0.80 16.37
CA SER A 308 10.56 -0.20 15.59
C SER A 308 11.85 0.05 16.39
N GLU A 309 11.76 0.13 17.71
CA GLU A 309 12.91 0.31 18.61
C GLU A 309 13.71 -1.01 18.81
N THR A 310 13.09 -2.16 18.54
CA THR A 310 13.55 -3.47 19.03
C THR A 310 13.47 -4.59 17.97
N HIS A 311 13.23 -4.22 16.71
CA HIS A 311 13.10 -5.15 15.58
C HIS A 311 14.32 -6.04 15.34
N HIS A 312 15.54 -5.51 15.52
CA HIS A 312 16.81 -6.21 15.31
C HIS A 312 17.09 -7.32 16.33
N TYR A 313 16.30 -7.42 17.41
CA TYR A 313 16.36 -8.54 18.33
C TYR A 313 15.48 -9.68 17.82
N ALA A 314 16.01 -10.90 17.77
CA ALA A 314 15.29 -12.10 17.36
C ALA A 314 14.00 -12.35 18.16
N GLY A 315 12.86 -12.40 17.48
CA GLY A 315 11.57 -12.82 18.02
C GLY A 315 11.41 -14.34 18.02
N ASN A 316 12.01 -15.05 17.07
CA ASN A 316 11.94 -16.52 16.93
C ASN A 316 10.51 -17.09 16.97
N SER A 317 9.51 -16.28 16.59
CA SER A 317 8.09 -16.54 16.82
C SER A 317 7.38 -17.03 15.57
N PHE A 318 6.33 -17.84 15.77
CA PHE A 318 5.57 -18.50 14.72
C PHE A 318 4.19 -17.83 14.60
N ILE A 319 3.87 -17.28 13.43
CA ILE A 319 2.55 -16.80 13.06
C ILE A 319 2.10 -17.71 11.92
N VAL A 320 1.50 -18.85 12.29
CA VAL A 320 1.31 -19.99 11.37
C VAL A 320 -0.14 -20.43 11.32
N GLY A 321 -0.69 -20.64 10.13
CA GLY A 321 -2.00 -21.27 9.98
C GLY A 321 -3.17 -20.44 10.52
N ASN A 322 -3.11 -19.10 10.45
CA ASN A 322 -4.20 -18.23 10.90
C ASN A 322 -5.00 -17.68 9.71
N LEU A 323 -6.30 -17.44 9.91
CA LEU A 323 -7.17 -16.79 8.93
C LEU A 323 -7.40 -15.33 9.32
N PHE A 324 -7.09 -14.42 8.40
CA PHE A 324 -7.33 -12.98 8.51
C PHE A 324 -8.40 -12.59 7.47
N GLU A 325 -9.59 -12.15 7.91
CA GLU A 325 -10.72 -11.85 7.00
C GLU A 325 -11.36 -10.49 7.29
N ARG A 326 -11.41 -9.60 6.30
CA ARG A 326 -11.88 -8.21 6.48
C ARG A 326 -11.10 -7.46 7.57
N ILE A 327 -9.77 -7.54 7.49
CA ILE A 327 -8.88 -6.62 8.20
C ILE A 327 -8.76 -5.37 7.32
N GLN A 328 -9.57 -4.36 7.59
CA GLN A 328 -9.83 -3.21 6.70
C GLN A 328 -9.49 -1.86 7.34
N GLY A 329 -8.75 -1.88 8.45
CA GLY A 329 -8.40 -0.69 9.22
C GLY A 329 -7.30 0.18 8.60
N GLU A 330 -6.24 -0.45 8.08
CA GLU A 330 -5.07 0.19 7.45
C GLU A 330 -4.27 -0.80 6.57
N ALA A 331 -3.06 -0.43 6.17
CA ALA A 331 -2.20 -1.08 5.17
C ALA A 331 -1.42 -2.34 5.65
N GLU A 332 -1.37 -2.64 6.94
CA GLU A 332 -0.63 -3.78 7.52
C GLU A 332 -1.58 -4.79 8.19
N VAL A 333 -1.97 -5.86 7.47
CA VAL A 333 -2.76 -6.96 8.06
C VAL A 333 -1.96 -7.66 9.16
N ILE A 334 -0.72 -8.03 8.80
CA ILE A 334 0.33 -8.52 9.69
C ILE A 334 1.46 -7.51 9.60
N SER A 335 1.84 -6.90 10.74
CA SER A 335 2.99 -6.01 10.83
C SER A 335 4.13 -6.72 11.56
N ASN A 336 5.03 -7.35 10.82
CA ASN A 336 6.22 -7.95 11.39
C ASN A 336 7.26 -6.87 11.73
N LYS A 337 7.66 -6.82 13.00
CA LYS A 337 8.58 -5.83 13.58
C LYS A 337 9.59 -6.50 14.52
N ALA A 338 10.09 -7.68 14.14
CA ALA A 338 11.08 -8.49 14.86
C ALA A 338 11.76 -9.50 13.92
N SER A 339 13.02 -9.85 14.21
CA SER A 339 13.82 -10.79 13.40
C SER A 339 13.50 -12.27 13.67
N ASN A 340 13.91 -13.16 12.75
CA ASN A 340 13.80 -14.63 12.87
C ASN A 340 12.36 -15.15 13.10
N ASN A 341 11.33 -14.46 12.63
CA ASN A 341 9.95 -14.96 12.74
C ASN A 341 9.58 -15.82 11.53
N VAL A 342 8.66 -16.76 11.75
CA VAL A 342 8.06 -17.60 10.71
C VAL A 342 6.61 -17.16 10.52
N ILE A 343 6.27 -16.63 9.35
CA ILE A 343 4.96 -16.13 8.97
C ILE A 343 4.49 -16.98 7.80
N ALA A 344 3.78 -18.07 8.06
CA ALA A 344 3.55 -19.09 7.06
C ALA A 344 2.18 -19.76 7.13
N GLN A 345 1.70 -20.32 6.02
CA GLN A 345 0.44 -21.07 5.99
C GLN A 345 -0.79 -20.25 6.40
N ASN A 346 -0.67 -18.91 6.48
CA ASN A 346 -1.79 -18.04 6.82
C ASN A 346 -2.63 -17.78 5.56
N THR A 347 -3.91 -17.50 5.77
CA THR A 347 -4.80 -17.05 4.70
C THR A 347 -5.30 -15.64 5.01
N VAL A 348 -5.15 -14.72 4.05
CA VAL A 348 -5.65 -13.35 4.13
C VAL A 348 -6.73 -13.16 3.07
N ARG A 349 -7.90 -12.66 3.47
CA ARG A 349 -9.05 -12.44 2.58
C ARG A 349 -9.66 -11.05 2.76
N ASN A 350 -10.05 -10.41 1.66
CA ASN A 350 -10.92 -9.22 1.65
C ASN A 350 -10.43 -8.09 2.58
N SER A 351 -9.11 -7.92 2.67
CA SER A 351 -8.48 -7.04 3.64
C SER A 351 -7.87 -5.81 2.94
N TYR A 352 -7.83 -4.68 3.64
CA TYR A 352 -6.96 -3.59 3.28
C TYR A 352 -5.53 -4.02 3.66
N GLY A 353 -4.58 -3.85 2.75
CA GLY A 353 -3.17 -4.02 3.09
C GLY A 353 -2.57 -5.41 2.83
N SER A 354 -1.37 -5.60 3.36
CA SER A 354 -0.46 -6.70 3.02
C SER A 354 -0.01 -7.48 4.27
N ILE A 355 0.49 -8.70 4.06
CA ILE A 355 1.45 -9.30 5.01
C ILE A 355 2.75 -8.50 4.86
N THR A 356 3.13 -7.78 5.90
CA THR A 356 4.23 -6.82 5.83
C THR A 356 5.37 -7.22 6.75
N ASN A 357 6.55 -7.49 6.17
CA ASN A 357 7.79 -7.37 6.91
C ASN A 357 8.16 -5.90 7.02
N ARG A 358 7.74 -5.25 8.11
CA ARG A 358 7.92 -3.81 8.29
C ARG A 358 9.29 -3.49 8.87
N HIS A 359 9.77 -4.33 9.78
CA HIS A 359 11.12 -4.30 10.33
C HIS A 359 11.55 -5.70 10.82
N GLY A 360 12.85 -5.90 10.99
CA GLY A 360 13.45 -7.14 11.48
C GLY A 360 13.86 -8.02 10.33
N ASN A 361 14.98 -8.73 10.50
CA ASN A 361 15.68 -9.49 9.47
C ASN A 361 15.54 -11.01 9.60
N HIS A 362 16.00 -11.75 8.60
CA HIS A 362 16.04 -13.22 8.59
C HIS A 362 14.67 -13.89 8.84
N ASN A 363 13.59 -13.29 8.33
CA ASN A 363 12.24 -13.83 8.48
C ASN A 363 11.90 -14.84 7.38
N ASN A 364 11.06 -15.82 7.70
CA ASN A 364 10.52 -16.79 6.75
C ASN A 364 9.06 -16.48 6.47
N ILE A 365 8.75 -16.10 5.23
CA ILE A 365 7.41 -15.72 4.77
C ILE A 365 7.02 -16.70 3.67
N SER A 366 6.35 -17.80 4.02
CA SER A 366 6.15 -18.91 3.08
C SER A 366 4.78 -19.58 3.11
N ASN A 367 4.35 -20.15 1.99
CA ASN A 367 3.09 -20.90 1.88
C ASN A 367 1.85 -20.08 2.34
N ASN A 368 1.87 -18.75 2.30
CA ASN A 368 0.71 -17.93 2.63
C ASN A 368 -0.19 -17.76 1.38
N PHE A 369 -1.51 -17.74 1.60
CA PHE A 369 -2.51 -17.47 0.56
C PHE A 369 -3.16 -16.11 0.79
N VAL A 370 -3.06 -15.19 -0.17
CA VAL A 370 -3.64 -13.84 -0.08
C VAL A 370 -4.64 -13.64 -1.21
N PHE A 371 -5.88 -13.31 -0.85
CA PHE A 371 -7.00 -13.06 -1.77
C PHE A 371 -7.57 -11.66 -1.55
N GLY A 372 -7.55 -10.83 -2.60
CA GLY A 372 -8.16 -9.51 -2.54
C GLY A 372 -9.68 -9.52 -2.40
N ASP A 373 -10.36 -10.54 -2.97
CA ASP A 373 -11.83 -10.69 -2.96
C ASP A 373 -12.57 -9.40 -3.38
N GLY A 374 -12.11 -8.73 -4.43
CA GLY A 374 -12.68 -7.46 -4.91
C GLY A 374 -12.54 -6.28 -3.94
N ASN A 375 -11.69 -6.37 -2.91
CA ASN A 375 -11.37 -5.23 -2.06
C ASN A 375 -10.42 -4.29 -2.82
N PRO A 376 -10.81 -3.03 -3.11
CA PRO A 376 -10.03 -2.14 -3.96
C PRO A 376 -8.69 -1.71 -3.35
N TYR A 377 -8.47 -1.96 -2.05
CA TYR A 377 -7.22 -1.69 -1.36
C TYR A 377 -6.48 -2.96 -0.92
N ALA A 378 -6.80 -4.12 -1.52
CA ALA A 378 -6.07 -5.35 -1.32
C ALA A 378 -4.59 -5.21 -1.69
N GLY A 379 -3.72 -5.65 -0.78
CA GLY A 379 -2.29 -5.87 -1.02
C GLY A 379 -1.95 -7.36 -1.06
N GLY A 380 -0.65 -7.64 -0.96
CA GLY A 380 -0.06 -8.97 -1.04
C GLY A 380 1.02 -9.11 0.01
N LEU A 381 2.28 -9.08 -0.43
CA LEU A 381 3.47 -9.08 0.43
C LEU A 381 4.21 -7.73 0.33
N ARG A 382 4.67 -7.19 1.47
CA ARG A 382 5.59 -6.02 1.50
C ARG A 382 6.83 -6.35 2.31
N LEU A 383 8.01 -6.12 1.71
CA LEU A 383 9.32 -6.52 2.25
C LEU A 383 10.21 -5.29 2.49
N VAL A 384 10.88 -5.29 3.65
CA VAL A 384 11.84 -4.30 4.16
C VAL A 384 12.86 -5.08 5.00
N ASP A 385 14.08 -4.58 5.20
CA ASP A 385 15.12 -5.21 6.05
C ASP A 385 15.75 -6.48 5.42
N ASP A 386 16.78 -7.06 6.02
CA ASP A 386 17.66 -8.05 5.35
C ASP A 386 17.28 -9.54 5.53
N GLY A 387 17.84 -10.42 4.69
CA GLY A 387 18.03 -11.84 5.02
C GLY A 387 16.81 -12.78 4.84
N HIS A 388 15.68 -12.32 4.32
CA HIS A 388 14.43 -13.12 4.32
C HIS A 388 14.41 -14.28 3.31
N ILE A 389 13.61 -15.30 3.63
CA ILE A 389 13.09 -16.28 2.68
C ILE A 389 11.63 -15.93 2.39
N VAL A 390 11.27 -15.76 1.11
CA VAL A 390 9.92 -15.47 0.65
C VAL A 390 9.56 -16.46 -0.46
N ALA A 391 8.86 -17.54 -0.12
CA ALA A 391 8.66 -18.67 -1.05
C ALA A 391 7.31 -19.38 -0.95
N ASN A 392 6.85 -19.95 -2.07
CA ASN A 392 5.56 -20.66 -2.17
C ASN A 392 4.33 -19.84 -1.76
N ASN A 393 4.41 -18.51 -1.73
CA ASN A 393 3.24 -17.68 -1.45
C ASN A 393 2.38 -17.56 -2.71
N TYR A 394 1.07 -17.59 -2.53
CA TYR A 394 0.07 -17.37 -3.56
C TYR A 394 -0.65 -16.05 -3.29
N VAL A 395 -0.65 -15.14 -4.26
CA VAL A 395 -1.34 -13.86 -4.18
C VAL A 395 -2.26 -13.71 -5.40
N GLU A 396 -3.55 -13.54 -5.15
CA GLU A 396 -4.57 -13.29 -6.15
C GLU A 396 -5.34 -12.01 -5.80
N GLY A 397 -5.51 -11.12 -6.78
CA GLY A 397 -6.40 -9.98 -6.61
C GLY A 397 -5.81 -8.78 -5.84
N ALA A 398 -4.52 -8.45 -5.98
CA ALA A 398 -4.03 -7.16 -5.46
C ALA A 398 -4.60 -6.00 -6.29
N ARG A 399 -5.03 -4.90 -5.65
CA ARG A 399 -5.87 -3.86 -6.29
C ARG A 399 -5.45 -2.41 -6.11
N TYR A 400 -4.57 -2.09 -5.17
CA TYR A 400 -4.27 -0.70 -4.84
C TYR A 400 -3.27 -0.03 -5.83
N LYS A 401 -3.69 0.17 -7.09
CA LYS A 401 -2.86 0.65 -8.22
C LYS A 401 -2.09 1.94 -7.90
N SER A 402 -2.73 2.90 -7.24
CA SER A 402 -2.14 4.21 -6.89
C SER A 402 -1.19 4.19 -5.67
N SER A 403 -0.71 3.02 -5.23
CA SER A 403 0.20 2.88 -4.10
C SER A 403 1.50 2.15 -4.46
N THR A 404 2.63 2.77 -4.15
CA THR A 404 3.97 2.14 -4.25
C THR A 404 4.31 1.24 -3.06
N HIS A 405 3.37 1.03 -2.14
CA HIS A 405 3.52 0.20 -0.93
C HIS A 405 2.56 -1.00 -0.91
N HIS A 406 1.83 -1.24 -2.01
CA HIS A 406 0.89 -2.34 -2.21
C HIS A 406 1.01 -2.89 -3.63
N GLY A 407 0.73 -4.18 -3.78
CA GLY A 407 0.91 -4.95 -5.00
C GLY A 407 0.95 -6.44 -4.66
N GLY A 408 1.35 -7.29 -5.62
CA GLY A 408 1.53 -8.72 -5.38
C GLY A 408 2.69 -8.99 -4.42
N ILE A 409 3.90 -8.58 -4.83
CA ILE A 409 5.11 -8.56 -3.99
C ILE A 409 5.79 -7.20 -4.14
N VAL A 410 5.98 -6.50 -3.02
CA VAL A 410 6.64 -5.19 -2.97
C VAL A 410 8.00 -5.31 -2.30
N LEU A 411 9.06 -5.13 -3.08
CA LEU A 411 10.43 -4.92 -2.62
C LEU A 411 10.58 -3.41 -2.32
N LEU A 412 10.56 -3.01 -1.06
CA LEU A 412 10.64 -1.60 -0.68
C LEU A 412 12.10 -1.13 -0.62
N GLY A 413 12.37 0.09 -1.13
CA GLY A 413 13.67 0.72 -0.96
C GLY A 413 13.95 1.14 0.49
N GLY A 414 15.23 1.39 0.81
CA GLY A 414 15.71 1.86 2.10
C GLY A 414 15.88 3.39 2.15
N ASP A 415 15.70 3.98 3.34
CA ASP A 415 15.92 5.42 3.60
C ASP A 415 17.16 5.71 4.46
N GLY A 416 18.13 4.79 4.45
CA GLY A 416 19.35 4.87 5.28
C GLY A 416 19.13 4.63 6.78
N SER A 417 17.93 4.22 7.20
CA SER A 417 17.64 3.85 8.59
C SER A 417 18.38 2.55 8.98
N GLY A 418 19.02 2.55 10.14
CA GLY A 418 19.64 1.37 10.73
C GLY A 418 18.83 0.77 11.89
N ASP A 419 19.47 -0.12 12.65
CA ASP A 419 18.88 -0.79 13.82
C ASP A 419 18.31 0.16 14.87
N GLY A 420 17.09 -0.13 15.33
CA GLY A 420 16.31 0.69 16.26
C GLY A 420 15.68 1.94 15.62
N GLY A 421 15.85 2.12 14.30
CA GLY A 421 15.24 3.22 13.52
C GLY A 421 13.82 2.90 13.06
N ASN A 422 12.98 3.93 13.00
CA ASN A 422 11.57 3.83 12.57
C ASN A 422 11.32 4.09 11.08
N GLY A 423 12.35 4.41 10.29
CA GLY A 423 12.26 4.50 8.82
C GLY A 423 12.25 3.12 8.17
N TYR A 424 12.86 3.00 7.01
CA TYR A 424 12.93 1.76 6.23
C TYR A 424 14.37 1.30 6.09
N GLN A 425 14.69 0.18 6.73
CA GLN A 425 15.98 -0.51 6.61
C GLN A 425 16.21 -1.00 5.18
N GLN A 426 17.48 -1.11 4.79
CA GLN A 426 17.88 -1.61 3.47
C GLN A 426 17.32 -3.02 3.24
N LEU A 427 16.60 -3.21 2.14
CA LEU A 427 16.21 -4.53 1.67
C LEU A 427 17.39 -5.15 0.93
N GLU A 428 18.10 -6.09 1.56
CA GLU A 428 19.26 -6.77 0.98
C GLU A 428 19.36 -8.24 1.35
N ASN A 429 20.04 -9.01 0.49
CA ASN A 429 20.26 -10.45 0.64
C ASN A 429 18.93 -11.19 0.92
N VAL A 430 17.99 -11.16 -0.04
CA VAL A 430 16.65 -11.74 0.11
C VAL A 430 16.37 -12.75 -1.00
N HIS A 431 15.84 -13.92 -0.62
CA HIS A 431 15.48 -14.99 -1.54
C HIS A 431 13.96 -15.00 -1.77
N VAL A 432 13.55 -14.54 -2.96
CA VAL A 432 12.15 -14.47 -3.39
C VAL A 432 11.97 -15.51 -4.50
N ALA A 433 11.47 -16.70 -4.17
CA ALA A 433 11.44 -17.80 -5.12
C ALA A 433 10.16 -18.66 -5.08
N PHE A 434 9.75 -19.17 -6.23
CA PHE A 434 8.55 -20.02 -6.35
C PHE A 434 7.30 -19.36 -5.74
N ASN A 435 7.08 -18.06 -5.93
CA ASN A 435 5.80 -17.43 -5.59
C ASN A 435 4.91 -17.36 -6.85
N THR A 436 3.60 -17.35 -6.65
CA THR A 436 2.60 -17.16 -7.71
C THR A 436 1.81 -15.89 -7.43
N VAL A 437 1.86 -14.93 -8.35
CA VAL A 437 1.02 -13.71 -8.34
C VAL A 437 0.11 -13.76 -9.54
N VAL A 438 -1.21 -13.67 -9.34
CA VAL A 438 -2.19 -13.71 -10.43
C VAL A 438 -3.17 -12.54 -10.33
N ASP A 439 -3.63 -12.03 -11.47
CA ASP A 439 -4.72 -11.06 -11.57
C ASP A 439 -4.53 -9.91 -10.58
N SER A 440 -3.46 -9.15 -10.75
CA SER A 440 -2.97 -8.20 -9.74
C SER A 440 -2.37 -6.95 -10.37
N VAL A 441 -2.68 -5.78 -9.81
CA VAL A 441 -1.95 -4.53 -10.10
C VAL A 441 -0.64 -4.51 -9.32
N ASN A 442 0.36 -3.75 -9.80
CA ASN A 442 1.67 -3.63 -9.17
C ASN A 442 2.25 -5.01 -8.81
N SER A 443 2.12 -5.98 -9.73
CA SER A 443 2.33 -7.40 -9.46
C SER A 443 3.67 -7.66 -8.77
N ILE A 444 4.76 -7.14 -9.33
CA ILE A 444 6.06 -7.07 -8.67
C ILE A 444 6.55 -5.61 -8.67
N ASN A 445 6.61 -4.97 -7.49
CA ASN A 445 7.23 -3.67 -7.35
C ASN A 445 8.68 -3.86 -6.86
N ILE A 446 9.66 -3.41 -7.64
CA ILE A 446 11.09 -3.70 -7.39
C ILE A 446 11.85 -2.60 -6.62
N ASP A 447 11.23 -1.43 -6.44
CA ASP A 447 11.83 -0.27 -5.76
C ASP A 447 10.73 0.59 -5.10
N GLY A 448 9.92 -0.08 -4.27
CA GLY A 448 8.72 0.50 -3.68
C GLY A 448 9.02 1.65 -2.73
N GLY A 449 8.06 2.56 -2.59
CA GLY A 449 8.08 3.65 -1.62
C GLY A 449 8.97 4.85 -1.94
N GLY A 450 9.66 4.88 -3.08
CA GLY A 450 10.39 6.06 -3.58
C GLY A 450 11.54 6.51 -2.67
N LYS A 451 12.36 5.54 -2.22
CA LYS A 451 13.38 5.75 -1.18
C LYS A 451 14.78 5.97 -1.75
N SER A 452 15.71 6.49 -0.94
CA SER A 452 17.06 6.88 -1.38
C SER A 452 17.87 5.71 -1.90
N ASP A 453 17.68 4.51 -1.33
CA ASP A 453 18.51 3.34 -1.59
C ASP A 453 17.64 2.22 -2.15
N GLN A 454 18.03 1.66 -3.30
CA GLN A 454 17.27 0.60 -3.98
C GLN A 454 17.51 -0.77 -3.31
N PRO A 455 16.57 -1.72 -3.41
CA PRO A 455 16.83 -3.11 -3.04
C PRO A 455 18.03 -3.70 -3.79
N ASN A 456 18.87 -4.46 -3.08
CA ASN A 456 20.10 -5.04 -3.62
C ASN A 456 20.26 -6.52 -3.21
N GLN A 457 21.16 -7.28 -3.85
CA GLN A 457 21.38 -8.71 -3.55
C GLN A 457 20.07 -9.55 -3.46
N ILE A 458 19.11 -9.27 -4.33
CA ILE A 458 17.84 -9.99 -4.38
C ILE A 458 18.00 -11.22 -5.27
N TYR A 459 17.75 -12.41 -4.74
CA TYR A 459 17.69 -13.67 -5.48
C TYR A 459 16.24 -13.94 -5.86
N PHE A 460 15.81 -13.37 -6.99
CA PHE A 460 14.43 -13.39 -7.48
C PHE A 460 14.29 -14.51 -8.54
N ALA A 461 13.87 -15.71 -8.11
CA ALA A 461 14.01 -16.92 -8.93
C ALA A 461 12.71 -17.74 -9.09
N ASN A 462 12.41 -18.18 -10.31
CA ASN A 462 11.32 -19.14 -10.58
C ASN A 462 9.94 -18.73 -10.04
N ASN A 463 9.65 -17.42 -9.97
CA ASN A 463 8.31 -16.92 -9.65
C ASN A 463 7.42 -16.92 -10.91
N ILE A 464 6.11 -17.08 -10.73
CA ILE A 464 5.11 -16.89 -11.78
C ILE A 464 4.34 -15.60 -11.50
N VAL A 465 4.21 -14.76 -12.53
CA VAL A 465 3.22 -13.69 -12.60
C VAL A 465 2.34 -13.94 -13.81
N ASP A 466 1.03 -14.12 -13.64
CA ASP A 466 0.12 -14.26 -14.79
C ASP A 466 -1.08 -13.32 -14.66
N GLN A 467 -1.65 -12.91 -15.79
CA GLN A 467 -2.77 -11.95 -15.83
C GLN A 467 -2.47 -10.65 -15.05
N ALA A 468 -1.23 -10.14 -15.05
CA ALA A 468 -0.92 -8.88 -14.38
C ALA A 468 -1.69 -7.72 -15.02
N ILE A 469 -2.21 -6.84 -14.16
CA ILE A 469 -3.01 -5.68 -14.54
C ILE A 469 -2.07 -4.49 -14.68
N GLY A 470 -1.79 -4.06 -15.92
CA GLY A 470 -0.69 -3.16 -16.23
C GLY A 470 0.67 -3.86 -16.37
N PRO A 471 1.78 -3.14 -16.17
CA PRO A 471 3.13 -3.71 -16.23
C PRO A 471 3.36 -4.78 -15.14
N VAL A 472 4.10 -5.84 -15.49
CA VAL A 472 4.51 -6.88 -14.53
C VAL A 472 5.43 -6.29 -13.46
N TYR A 473 6.54 -5.68 -13.88
CA TYR A 473 7.50 -5.03 -13.00
C TYR A 473 7.23 -3.53 -12.95
N VAL A 474 7.06 -2.98 -11.74
CA VAL A 474 6.85 -1.54 -11.50
C VAL A 474 7.89 -0.96 -10.57
N GLY A 475 8.10 0.36 -10.63
CA GLY A 475 9.19 1.04 -9.94
C GLY A 475 10.55 0.81 -10.62
N THR A 476 10.58 0.66 -11.95
CA THR A 476 11.79 0.19 -12.65
C THR A 476 12.80 1.28 -13.04
N ASP A 477 12.59 2.55 -12.67
CA ASP A 477 13.46 3.69 -13.01
C ASP A 477 14.96 3.47 -12.75
N ARG A 478 15.32 2.77 -11.66
CA ARG A 478 16.72 2.44 -11.32
C ARG A 478 17.18 1.08 -11.82
N GLY A 479 16.27 0.27 -12.35
CA GLY A 479 16.48 -1.12 -12.69
C GLY A 479 16.82 -2.01 -11.49
N TRP A 480 17.09 -3.29 -11.76
CA TRP A 480 17.64 -4.20 -10.76
C TRP A 480 19.06 -3.79 -10.38
N ALA A 481 19.40 -3.90 -9.08
CA ALA A 481 20.78 -3.73 -8.64
C ALA A 481 21.71 -4.75 -9.32
N SER A 482 22.96 -4.37 -9.59
CA SER A 482 23.91 -5.17 -10.37
C SER A 482 24.43 -6.44 -9.65
N ASP A 483 24.09 -6.60 -8.38
CA ASP A 483 24.36 -7.77 -7.54
C ASP A 483 23.09 -8.60 -7.21
N SER A 484 21.93 -8.18 -7.70
CA SER A 484 20.70 -8.99 -7.68
C SER A 484 20.70 -9.98 -8.85
N VAL A 485 20.10 -11.16 -8.62
CA VAL A 485 19.98 -12.24 -9.60
C VAL A 485 18.50 -12.49 -9.90
N VAL A 486 18.12 -12.36 -11.17
CA VAL A 486 16.74 -12.54 -11.66
C VAL A 486 16.75 -13.66 -12.70
N VAL A 487 16.16 -14.81 -12.39
CA VAL A 487 16.33 -16.04 -13.19
C VAL A 487 15.08 -16.94 -13.17
N GLY A 488 14.76 -17.59 -14.28
CA GLY A 488 13.68 -18.59 -14.38
C GLY A 488 12.24 -18.09 -14.14
N ASN A 489 12.04 -16.80 -13.84
CA ASN A 489 10.70 -16.22 -13.64
C ASN A 489 9.93 -16.19 -14.96
N ILE A 490 8.65 -16.55 -14.93
CA ILE A 490 7.75 -16.49 -16.09
C ILE A 490 6.65 -15.49 -15.78
N VAL A 491 6.48 -14.50 -16.65
CA VAL A 491 5.67 -13.32 -16.35
C VAL A 491 4.77 -12.89 -17.51
N ASN A 492 3.56 -12.45 -17.21
CA ASN A 492 2.59 -12.00 -18.20
C ASN A 492 1.72 -10.84 -17.68
N GLY A 493 1.50 -9.85 -18.54
CA GLY A 493 0.81 -8.59 -18.28
C GLY A 493 0.87 -7.69 -19.52
N ASP A 494 0.33 -6.47 -19.42
CA ASP A 494 0.23 -5.51 -20.54
C ASP A 494 1.62 -5.12 -21.10
N SER A 495 2.61 -5.04 -20.22
CA SER A 495 4.03 -4.87 -20.55
C SER A 495 4.93 -5.62 -19.57
N PHE A 496 6.19 -5.83 -19.95
CA PHE A 496 7.17 -6.44 -19.06
C PHE A 496 7.52 -5.54 -17.88
N ALA A 497 7.67 -4.23 -18.11
CA ALA A 497 8.03 -3.24 -17.10
C ALA A 497 7.37 -1.89 -17.39
N ASP A 498 7.30 -1.02 -16.38
CA ASP A 498 6.84 0.37 -16.51
C ASP A 498 7.86 1.30 -17.20
N THR A 499 9.14 0.90 -17.29
CA THR A 499 10.18 1.61 -18.04
C THR A 499 11.09 0.65 -18.83
N ASP A 500 11.79 1.16 -19.84
CA ASP A 500 12.77 0.40 -20.64
C ASP A 500 14.03 -0.04 -19.85
N ASN A 501 14.21 0.41 -18.60
CA ASN A 501 15.39 0.07 -17.79
C ASN A 501 15.39 -1.40 -17.32
N VAL A 502 14.22 -2.05 -17.29
CA VAL A 502 14.06 -3.49 -17.03
C VAL A 502 13.47 -4.13 -18.27
N SER A 503 14.25 -4.99 -18.93
CA SER A 503 13.89 -5.57 -20.23
C SER A 503 13.82 -7.09 -20.19
N GLY A 504 12.91 -7.64 -20.99
CA GLY A 504 12.62 -9.07 -21.06
C GLY A 504 11.43 -9.33 -21.98
N SER A 505 10.77 -10.47 -21.80
CA SER A 505 9.60 -10.88 -22.60
C SER A 505 8.47 -11.36 -21.71
N THR A 506 7.24 -10.98 -22.02
CA THR A 506 6.05 -11.57 -21.41
C THR A 506 5.66 -12.87 -22.11
N ALA A 507 5.18 -13.84 -21.33
CA ALA A 507 4.60 -15.09 -21.79
C ALA A 507 3.65 -15.62 -20.70
N SER A 508 2.36 -15.79 -21.03
CA SER A 508 1.43 -16.51 -20.16
C SER A 508 1.85 -17.97 -20.03
N VAL A 509 1.51 -18.56 -18.89
CA VAL A 509 1.69 -19.99 -18.61
C VAL A 509 0.37 -20.75 -18.65
N ASP A 510 -0.73 -20.08 -19.01
CA ASP A 510 -2.08 -20.63 -19.08
C ASP A 510 -2.47 -21.38 -17.78
N LEU A 511 -2.37 -20.71 -16.62
CA LEU A 511 -2.83 -21.29 -15.36
C LEU A 511 -4.35 -21.51 -15.39
N GLU A 512 -4.79 -22.70 -14.98
CA GLU A 512 -6.22 -23.05 -14.89
C GLU A 512 -6.70 -22.94 -13.44
N LYS A 513 -7.90 -22.41 -13.21
CA LYS A 513 -8.46 -22.30 -11.86
C LYS A 513 -9.02 -23.65 -11.41
N GLY A 514 -8.41 -24.23 -10.37
CA GLY A 514 -8.78 -25.51 -9.78
C GLY A 514 -10.12 -25.49 -9.04
N ILE A 515 -10.57 -26.67 -8.59
CA ILE A 515 -11.81 -26.83 -7.83
C ILE A 515 -11.72 -26.24 -6.40
N ASP A 516 -10.50 -26.09 -5.90
CA ASP A 516 -10.10 -25.36 -4.69
C ASP A 516 -10.13 -23.82 -4.88
N GLY A 517 -10.28 -23.35 -6.12
CA GLY A 517 -10.28 -21.93 -6.47
C GLY A 517 -8.88 -21.33 -6.64
N LEU A 518 -7.82 -22.13 -6.72
CA LEU A 518 -6.45 -21.67 -6.97
C LEU A 518 -6.10 -21.74 -8.46
N TYR A 519 -5.37 -20.76 -8.98
CA TYR A 519 -4.75 -20.84 -10.31
C TYR A 519 -3.54 -21.77 -10.26
N ARG A 520 -3.62 -22.90 -10.99
CA ARG A 520 -2.64 -23.99 -10.97
C ARG A 520 -2.08 -24.30 -12.37
N PRO A 521 -0.86 -24.85 -12.48
CA PRO A 521 -0.29 -25.30 -13.74
C PRO A 521 -1.06 -26.51 -14.31
N SER A 522 -1.21 -26.55 -15.63
CA SER A 522 -1.88 -27.62 -16.38
C SER A 522 -0.89 -28.40 -17.26
N GLU A 523 -1.32 -29.52 -17.88
CA GLU A 523 -0.50 -30.21 -18.90
C GLU A 523 -0.17 -29.31 -20.12
N SER A 524 -0.90 -28.20 -20.30
CA SER A 524 -0.65 -27.18 -21.32
C SER A 524 0.45 -26.18 -20.94
N SER A 525 0.68 -26.00 -19.64
CA SER A 525 1.54 -24.94 -19.11
C SER A 525 3.01 -25.23 -19.43
N ASN A 526 3.62 -24.40 -20.27
CA ASN A 526 5.03 -24.50 -20.63
C ASN A 526 5.92 -23.86 -19.56
N ILE A 527 6.05 -24.54 -18.42
CA ILE A 527 6.76 -24.10 -17.23
C ILE A 527 7.99 -24.99 -16.97
N ASP A 528 9.11 -24.39 -16.57
CA ASP A 528 10.34 -25.08 -16.14
C ASP A 528 11.08 -24.18 -15.11
N ALA A 529 11.68 -24.78 -14.09
CA ALA A 529 12.54 -24.12 -13.09
C ALA A 529 13.99 -24.64 -13.08
N THR A 530 14.48 -25.21 -14.19
CA THR A 530 15.86 -25.70 -14.31
C THR A 530 16.94 -24.64 -14.03
N GLU A 531 16.68 -23.37 -14.33
CA GLU A 531 17.57 -22.27 -13.93
C GLU A 531 17.18 -21.74 -12.55
N TYR A 532 17.92 -22.13 -11.52
CA TYR A 532 17.67 -21.72 -10.14
C TYR A 532 18.96 -21.24 -9.45
N ASP A 533 19.08 -19.92 -9.30
CA ASP A 533 20.06 -19.31 -8.40
C ASP A 533 19.35 -18.83 -7.13
N LYS A 534 19.94 -19.19 -6.00
CA LYS A 534 19.45 -18.96 -4.64
C LYS A 534 20.55 -18.41 -3.73
N GLY A 535 21.73 -18.11 -4.28
CA GLY A 535 22.93 -17.84 -3.51
C GLY A 535 23.18 -18.90 -2.43
N GLU A 536 23.45 -18.44 -1.21
CA GLU A 536 23.71 -19.27 -0.03
C GLU A 536 22.44 -19.78 0.68
N PHE A 537 21.23 -19.40 0.26
CA PHE A 537 19.99 -19.85 0.89
C PHE A 537 19.75 -21.36 0.72
N ALA A 538 18.90 -21.96 1.55
CA ALA A 538 18.42 -23.32 1.31
C ALA A 538 17.56 -23.37 0.03
N ALA A 539 17.60 -24.51 -0.68
CA ALA A 539 16.71 -24.72 -1.82
C ALA A 539 15.27 -24.94 -1.34
N VAL A 540 14.29 -24.39 -2.07
CA VAL A 540 12.87 -24.67 -1.84
C VAL A 540 12.57 -26.10 -2.32
N THR A 541 12.19 -26.99 -1.39
CA THR A 541 11.98 -28.42 -1.66
C THR A 541 10.52 -28.88 -1.57
N THR A 542 9.62 -28.00 -1.14
CA THR A 542 8.17 -28.23 -1.14
C THR A 542 7.44 -27.16 -1.94
N ASP A 543 6.22 -27.44 -2.39
CA ASP A 543 5.30 -26.51 -3.04
C ASP A 543 4.36 -25.82 -2.03
N MET A 544 3.40 -25.04 -2.54
CA MET A 544 2.37 -24.34 -1.75
C MET A 544 1.45 -25.30 -1.00
N ASP A 545 1.17 -26.46 -1.56
CA ASP A 545 0.36 -27.54 -0.98
C ASP A 545 1.13 -28.30 0.13
N GLY A 546 2.41 -28.01 0.33
CA GLY A 546 3.29 -28.65 1.32
C GLY A 546 3.82 -30.02 0.88
N LEU A 547 3.69 -30.36 -0.41
CA LEU A 547 4.17 -31.60 -1.01
C LEU A 547 5.60 -31.41 -1.52
N THR A 548 6.38 -32.49 -1.63
CA THR A 548 7.76 -32.42 -2.15
C THR A 548 7.74 -32.13 -3.64
N ARG A 549 8.47 -31.09 -4.08
CA ARG A 549 8.61 -30.71 -5.49
C ARG A 549 9.25 -31.84 -6.31
N ASN A 550 8.90 -31.93 -7.58
CA ASN A 550 9.40 -32.95 -8.50
C ASN A 550 10.89 -32.78 -8.81
N GLU A 551 11.58 -33.86 -9.21
CA GLU A 551 12.97 -33.78 -9.74
C GLU A 551 13.07 -32.86 -10.97
N ALA A 552 12.00 -32.79 -11.77
CA ALA A 552 11.81 -31.77 -12.80
C ALA A 552 10.81 -30.74 -12.25
N THR A 553 11.34 -29.77 -11.52
CA THR A 553 10.55 -28.76 -10.78
C THR A 553 9.94 -27.72 -11.71
N LEU A 554 8.69 -27.31 -11.44
CA LEU A 554 8.05 -26.18 -12.12
C LEU A 554 8.35 -24.84 -11.42
N ALA A 555 8.27 -23.72 -12.15
CA ALA A 555 8.24 -22.39 -11.55
C ALA A 555 6.87 -22.09 -10.91
N GLY A 556 6.82 -21.08 -10.05
CA GLY A 556 5.64 -20.71 -9.28
C GLY A 556 5.45 -21.54 -8.01
N ALA A 557 4.43 -21.19 -7.24
CA ALA A 557 4.16 -21.76 -5.92
C ALA A 557 3.76 -23.25 -5.97
N ASP A 558 3.12 -23.70 -7.04
CA ASP A 558 2.66 -25.07 -7.22
C ASP A 558 3.66 -25.95 -7.98
N ASP A 559 3.50 -27.27 -7.92
CA ASP A 559 4.17 -28.27 -8.77
C ASP A 559 3.17 -29.40 -9.08
N ILE A 560 3.24 -30.00 -10.28
CA ILE A 560 2.27 -31.04 -10.67
C ILE A 560 2.65 -32.36 -10.00
N THR A 561 2.15 -32.58 -8.78
CA THR A 561 2.44 -33.77 -7.97
C THR A 561 1.23 -34.71 -7.87
N ASP A 562 1.47 -36.03 -7.81
CA ASP A 562 0.43 -37.07 -7.62
C ASP A 562 -0.13 -37.12 -6.16
N GLY A 563 0.10 -36.06 -5.37
CA GLY A 563 -0.20 -36.02 -3.93
C GLY A 563 -1.65 -35.63 -3.61
N THR A 564 -1.94 -35.52 -2.30
CA THR A 564 -3.11 -34.82 -1.79
C THR A 564 -2.60 -33.61 -1.03
N PRO A 565 -3.10 -32.39 -1.30
CA PRO A 565 -2.64 -31.19 -0.60
C PRO A 565 -2.64 -31.37 0.92
N LEU A 566 -1.57 -30.91 1.56
CA LEU A 566 -1.42 -30.88 3.03
C LEU A 566 -1.71 -29.49 3.59
N LEU A 567 -1.68 -28.48 2.72
CA LEU A 567 -1.96 -27.08 2.96
C LEU A 567 -2.99 -26.62 1.93
N GLU A 568 -4.03 -25.95 2.39
CA GLU A 568 -5.10 -25.39 1.57
C GLU A 568 -5.44 -23.98 2.12
N PRO A 569 -6.05 -23.09 1.31
CA PRO A 569 -6.58 -21.82 1.80
C PRO A 569 -7.57 -22.02 2.96
N LEU A 570 -7.25 -21.45 4.12
CA LEU A 570 -8.03 -21.63 5.34
C LEU A 570 -9.41 -20.97 5.22
N THR A 571 -10.42 -21.69 5.67
CA THR A 571 -11.78 -21.20 5.90
C THR A 571 -12.05 -21.04 7.39
N TYR A 572 -13.20 -20.47 7.76
CA TYR A 572 -13.61 -20.37 9.15
C TYR A 572 -13.76 -21.74 9.86
N ALA A 573 -13.93 -22.84 9.11
CA ALA A 573 -14.02 -24.19 9.69
C ALA A 573 -12.67 -24.74 10.19
N ASP A 574 -11.56 -24.16 9.72
CA ASP A 574 -10.20 -24.66 9.93
C ASP A 574 -9.47 -23.95 11.08
N VAL A 575 -10.10 -22.95 11.68
CA VAL A 575 -9.54 -22.04 12.69
C VAL A 575 -10.54 -21.75 13.81
N GLY A 576 -10.05 -21.17 14.91
CA GLY A 576 -10.86 -20.94 16.10
C GLY A 576 -11.08 -22.21 16.92
N PRO A 577 -12.02 -22.19 17.87
CA PRO A 577 -12.25 -23.30 18.79
C PRO A 577 -12.57 -24.63 18.09
N GLN A 578 -12.05 -25.71 18.64
CA GLN A 578 -12.19 -27.09 18.12
C GLN A 578 -12.96 -28.00 19.09
N SER A 579 -12.98 -27.67 20.39
CA SER A 579 -13.76 -28.38 21.41
C SER A 579 -15.23 -27.95 21.49
N TYR A 580 -15.61 -26.87 20.81
CA TYR A 580 -16.98 -26.39 20.65
C TYR A 580 -17.14 -25.58 19.35
N ASP A 581 -18.32 -25.67 18.74
CA ASP A 581 -18.65 -24.82 17.59
C ASP A 581 -19.01 -23.40 18.07
N PHE A 582 -18.47 -22.37 17.40
CA PHE A 582 -18.91 -20.97 17.57
C PHE A 582 -19.40 -20.42 16.23
N GLU A 583 -20.47 -19.62 16.22
CA GLU A 583 -21.02 -19.03 14.99
C GLU A 583 -20.06 -17.96 14.43
N LYS A 584 -19.81 -17.99 13.11
CA LYS A 584 -18.90 -17.03 12.46
C LYS A 584 -19.32 -15.60 12.76
N PRO A 585 -18.47 -14.78 13.41
CA PRO A 585 -18.80 -13.40 13.73
C PRO A 585 -19.22 -12.59 12.50
N ALA A 586 -20.37 -11.92 12.60
CA ALA A 586 -20.94 -11.10 11.53
C ALA A 586 -20.01 -9.94 11.14
N ALA A 587 -20.02 -9.57 9.86
CA ALA A 587 -19.17 -8.51 9.34
C ALA A 587 -19.67 -7.13 9.76
N ILE A 588 -18.74 -6.24 10.14
CA ILE A 588 -19.04 -4.82 10.41
C ILE A 588 -19.20 -4.05 9.09
N ILE A 589 -18.30 -4.28 8.13
CA ILE A 589 -18.46 -3.85 6.74
C ILE A 589 -19.12 -5.00 5.99
N ASN A 590 -20.41 -4.85 5.68
CA ASN A 590 -21.17 -5.83 4.94
C ASN A 590 -21.14 -5.52 3.45
N GLU A 591 -21.00 -6.57 2.65
CA GLU A 591 -21.08 -6.50 1.20
C GLU A 591 -22.49 -6.88 0.76
N VAL A 592 -23.06 -6.05 -0.11
CA VAL A 592 -24.29 -6.36 -0.81
C VAL A 592 -23.95 -7.35 -1.93
N ALA A 593 -24.65 -8.47 -1.97
CA ALA A 593 -24.46 -9.47 -3.02
C ALA A 593 -24.79 -8.87 -4.40
N ILE A 594 -23.82 -8.97 -5.31
CA ILE A 594 -23.91 -8.61 -6.73
C ILE A 594 -23.41 -9.82 -7.51
N GLU A 595 -24.26 -10.39 -8.36
CA GLU A 595 -23.88 -11.51 -9.25
C GLU A 595 -22.86 -11.01 -10.28
N ASN A 596 -21.81 -11.80 -10.54
CA ASN A 596 -20.82 -11.55 -11.59
C ASN A 596 -20.27 -10.09 -11.58
N TYR A 597 -19.83 -9.64 -10.40
CA TYR A 597 -19.47 -8.23 -10.13
C TYR A 597 -18.25 -7.72 -10.92
N ALA A 598 -17.38 -8.64 -11.36
CA ALA A 598 -16.19 -8.38 -12.17
C ALA A 598 -16.36 -8.86 -13.64
N PHE A 599 -17.59 -9.19 -14.07
CA PHE A 599 -17.93 -9.54 -15.46
C PHE A 599 -17.13 -10.70 -16.11
N ALA A 600 -16.43 -11.53 -15.32
CA ALA A 600 -15.72 -12.72 -15.75
C ALA A 600 -16.62 -13.73 -16.49
N GLU A 601 -17.91 -13.79 -16.13
CA GLU A 601 -18.94 -14.63 -16.79
C GLU A 601 -19.75 -13.85 -17.84
N GLY A 602 -19.15 -12.80 -18.42
CA GLY A 602 -19.82 -11.91 -19.37
C GLY A 602 -20.86 -11.04 -18.66
N THR A 603 -22.11 -11.06 -19.14
CA THR A 603 -23.23 -10.34 -18.51
C THR A 603 -24.22 -11.26 -17.79
N GLU A 604 -23.81 -12.49 -17.41
CA GLU A 604 -24.67 -13.36 -16.59
C GLU A 604 -25.00 -12.68 -15.24
N GLY A 605 -26.24 -12.84 -14.77
CA GLY A 605 -26.81 -12.10 -13.63
C GLY A 605 -27.34 -10.68 -13.96
N TRP A 606 -26.91 -10.07 -15.07
CA TRP A 606 -27.26 -8.68 -15.42
C TRP A 606 -28.35 -8.58 -16.50
N SER A 607 -29.18 -7.53 -16.40
CA SER A 607 -30.23 -7.17 -17.37
C SER A 607 -29.84 -5.91 -18.13
N GLY A 608 -29.97 -5.90 -19.46
CA GLY A 608 -29.66 -4.74 -20.27
C GLY A 608 -29.29 -5.09 -21.71
N ASN A 609 -28.52 -4.22 -22.34
CA ASN A 609 -28.02 -4.32 -23.71
C ASN A 609 -26.54 -3.92 -23.87
N ALA A 610 -25.86 -3.53 -22.78
CA ALA A 610 -24.41 -3.46 -22.73
C ALA A 610 -23.77 -4.85 -22.96
N SER A 611 -22.46 -4.87 -23.21
CA SER A 611 -21.69 -6.08 -23.51
C SER A 611 -20.39 -6.14 -22.71
N THR A 612 -19.60 -7.20 -22.84
CA THR A 612 -18.24 -7.25 -22.26
C THR A 612 -17.17 -7.25 -23.34
N THR A 613 -15.98 -6.76 -22.96
CA THR A 613 -14.75 -6.83 -23.76
C THR A 613 -13.76 -7.78 -23.10
N ASN A 614 -12.90 -8.42 -23.90
CA ASN A 614 -11.73 -9.17 -23.46
C ASN A 614 -10.40 -8.52 -23.91
N VAL A 615 -10.48 -7.21 -24.23
CA VAL A 615 -9.37 -6.33 -24.62
C VAL A 615 -9.47 -5.09 -23.74
N ASP A 616 -8.32 -4.63 -23.22
CA ASP A 616 -8.18 -3.52 -22.28
C ASP A 616 -9.14 -3.66 -21.07
N THR A 617 -9.13 -4.84 -20.46
CA THR A 617 -9.90 -5.23 -19.27
C THR A 617 -9.16 -4.91 -17.99
N PHE A 618 -9.86 -4.68 -16.88
CA PHE A 618 -9.21 -4.47 -15.59
C PHE A 618 -8.88 -5.78 -14.88
N SER A 619 -9.83 -6.69 -14.68
CA SER A 619 -9.59 -7.96 -13.98
C SER A 619 -10.17 -9.17 -14.73
N TYR A 620 -9.67 -10.37 -14.39
CA TYR A 620 -10.17 -11.68 -14.87
C TYR A 620 -10.33 -11.83 -16.40
N GLY A 621 -9.65 -11.00 -17.20
CA GLY A 621 -9.72 -10.98 -18.67
C GLY A 621 -11.09 -10.59 -19.26
N SER A 622 -11.98 -9.95 -18.48
CA SER A 622 -13.30 -9.51 -18.96
C SER A 622 -13.79 -8.29 -18.17
N SER A 623 -14.26 -7.25 -18.87
CA SER A 623 -14.88 -6.07 -18.23
C SER A 623 -16.13 -5.65 -19.00
N LEU A 624 -17.10 -5.04 -18.32
CA LEU A 624 -18.29 -4.48 -18.97
C LEU A 624 -17.91 -3.27 -19.81
N VAL A 625 -18.52 -3.13 -20.99
CA VAL A 625 -18.47 -1.94 -21.84
C VAL A 625 -19.88 -1.48 -22.21
N VAL A 626 -20.11 -0.18 -22.02
CA VAL A 626 -21.31 0.55 -22.43
C VAL A 626 -20.91 1.47 -23.59
N GLU A 627 -21.51 1.28 -24.77
CA GLU A 627 -21.25 2.11 -25.95
C GLU A 627 -22.47 2.98 -26.30
N GLY A 628 -22.39 4.29 -26.07
CA GLY A 628 -23.48 5.23 -26.31
C GLY A 628 -24.60 5.22 -25.25
N SER A 629 -25.45 6.24 -25.29
CA SER A 629 -26.44 6.54 -24.24
C SER A 629 -27.74 5.72 -24.29
N ASP A 630 -27.87 4.77 -25.23
CA ASP A 630 -28.97 3.79 -25.25
C ASP A 630 -28.57 2.42 -24.68
N GLN A 631 -27.34 2.27 -24.18
CA GLN A 631 -26.85 1.06 -23.53
C GLN A 631 -26.78 1.17 -22.01
N SER A 632 -27.07 0.08 -21.33
CA SER A 632 -26.79 -0.10 -19.90
C SER A 632 -26.73 -1.58 -19.49
N ALA A 633 -26.18 -1.84 -18.31
CA ALA A 633 -26.36 -3.07 -17.55
C ALA A 633 -26.99 -2.76 -16.19
N SER A 634 -27.87 -3.61 -15.69
CA SER A 634 -28.57 -3.41 -14.43
C SER A 634 -28.87 -4.70 -13.65
N GLN A 635 -28.91 -4.61 -12.32
CA GLN A 635 -29.19 -5.73 -11.42
C GLN A 635 -30.01 -5.24 -10.21
N THR A 636 -30.96 -6.04 -9.71
CA THR A 636 -31.67 -5.70 -8.47
C THR A 636 -30.86 -6.15 -7.26
N VAL A 637 -30.43 -5.20 -6.44
CA VAL A 637 -29.61 -5.43 -5.25
C VAL A 637 -30.44 -5.27 -3.97
N THR A 638 -30.07 -5.98 -2.90
CA THR A 638 -30.71 -5.88 -1.56
C THR A 638 -29.95 -4.87 -0.70
N LEU A 639 -30.64 -3.87 -0.14
CA LEU A 639 -30.02 -2.80 0.65
C LEU A 639 -30.57 -2.76 2.07
N LEU A 640 -29.79 -2.21 3.01
CA LEU A 640 -30.29 -1.88 4.35
C LEU A 640 -31.00 -0.51 4.32
N PRO A 641 -32.22 -0.38 4.87
CA PRO A 641 -32.92 0.91 4.91
C PRO A 641 -32.27 1.87 5.92
N ASN A 642 -32.33 3.18 5.66
CA ASN A 642 -31.82 4.27 6.48
C ASN A 642 -30.34 4.13 6.84
N THR A 643 -29.54 3.56 5.94
CA THR A 643 -28.15 3.17 6.19
C THR A 643 -27.24 3.76 5.11
N THR A 644 -26.08 4.26 5.51
CA THR A 644 -25.06 4.76 4.57
C THR A 644 -24.36 3.57 3.89
N HIS A 645 -24.30 3.65 2.56
CA HIS A 645 -23.66 2.70 1.67
C HIS A 645 -22.60 3.42 0.84
N ALA A 646 -21.63 2.68 0.31
CA ALA A 646 -20.74 3.13 -0.75
C ALA A 646 -20.90 2.17 -1.93
N VAL A 647 -21.06 2.72 -3.14
CA VAL A 647 -20.84 1.98 -4.38
C VAL A 647 -19.45 2.32 -4.90
N SER A 648 -18.70 1.30 -5.32
CA SER A 648 -17.36 1.46 -5.88
C SER A 648 -17.16 0.56 -7.09
N ALA A 649 -16.33 0.99 -8.03
CA ALA A 649 -15.97 0.21 -9.21
C ALA A 649 -14.60 0.70 -9.74
N PHE A 650 -13.94 -0.14 -10.53
CA PHE A 650 -12.89 0.33 -11.43
C PHE A 650 -13.54 0.73 -12.75
N VAL A 651 -13.32 1.98 -13.17
CA VAL A 651 -13.98 2.57 -14.35
C VAL A 651 -12.99 3.26 -15.29
N LYS A 652 -13.35 3.29 -16.57
CA LYS A 652 -12.61 3.97 -17.64
C LYS A 652 -13.61 4.73 -18.52
N GLY A 653 -13.33 6.00 -18.84
CA GLY A 653 -14.21 6.89 -19.61
C GLY A 653 -15.41 7.46 -18.82
N LYS A 654 -16.46 7.86 -19.56
CA LYS A 654 -17.55 8.75 -19.09
C LYS A 654 -18.72 7.96 -18.52
N TYR A 655 -18.69 7.69 -17.23
CA TYR A 655 -19.52 6.69 -16.56
C TYR A 655 -20.72 7.29 -15.80
N ASN A 656 -21.82 6.53 -15.74
CA ASN A 656 -22.87 6.68 -14.75
C ASN A 656 -22.96 5.40 -13.90
N ILE A 657 -23.00 5.57 -12.59
CA ILE A 657 -23.44 4.52 -11.65
C ILE A 657 -24.71 5.02 -10.96
N THR A 658 -25.79 4.28 -11.07
CA THR A 658 -27.06 4.58 -10.39
C THR A 658 -27.44 3.47 -9.42
N VAL A 659 -27.81 3.81 -8.19
CA VAL A 659 -28.39 2.90 -7.20
C VAL A 659 -29.73 3.47 -6.72
N GLY A 660 -30.82 2.98 -7.30
CA GLY A 660 -32.18 3.41 -6.95
C GLY A 660 -32.49 4.84 -7.42
N GLU A 661 -32.57 5.79 -6.47
CA GLU A 661 -32.75 7.22 -6.75
C GLU A 661 -31.42 8.01 -6.71
N HIS A 662 -30.30 7.36 -6.37
CA HIS A 662 -28.98 7.99 -6.33
C HIS A 662 -28.24 7.74 -7.66
N SER A 663 -27.84 8.80 -8.35
CA SER A 663 -27.11 8.77 -9.62
C SER A 663 -25.76 9.47 -9.46
N PHE A 664 -24.70 8.88 -9.98
CA PHE A 664 -23.33 9.41 -9.96
C PHE A 664 -22.75 9.39 -11.37
N ASP A 665 -22.74 10.56 -12.00
CA ASP A 665 -22.06 10.80 -13.26
C ASP A 665 -20.60 11.20 -12.99
N GLY A 666 -19.69 10.77 -13.86
CA GLY A 666 -18.28 11.13 -13.76
C GLY A 666 -17.52 10.90 -15.05
N ASP A 667 -16.36 11.55 -15.15
CA ASP A 667 -15.42 11.39 -16.25
C ASP A 667 -14.11 10.84 -15.69
N ALA A 668 -13.84 9.56 -15.96
CA ALA A 668 -12.58 8.90 -15.65
C ALA A 668 -11.67 8.87 -16.88
N SER A 669 -10.38 8.61 -16.69
CA SER A 669 -9.43 8.47 -17.81
C SER A 669 -9.97 7.54 -18.90
N ASP A 670 -9.83 7.92 -20.17
CA ASP A 670 -10.15 7.07 -21.32
C ASP A 670 -9.07 6.00 -21.59
N SER A 671 -7.86 6.15 -21.03
CA SER A 671 -6.75 5.18 -21.15
C SER A 671 -6.71 4.15 -20.02
N ASP A 672 -7.03 4.57 -18.80
CA ASP A 672 -6.70 3.84 -17.57
C ASP A 672 -7.92 3.64 -16.68
N TYR A 673 -8.07 2.43 -16.15
CA TYR A 673 -9.02 2.19 -15.07
C TYR A 673 -8.63 2.94 -13.80
N GLN A 674 -9.59 3.66 -13.25
CA GLN A 674 -9.50 4.40 -11.99
C GLN A 674 -10.55 3.87 -11.01
N LEU A 675 -10.18 3.76 -9.75
CA LEU A 675 -11.12 3.43 -8.68
C LEU A 675 -12.01 4.64 -8.40
N VAL A 676 -13.32 4.46 -8.49
CA VAL A 676 -14.32 5.45 -8.07
C VAL A 676 -15.13 4.93 -6.89
N ILE A 677 -15.49 5.81 -5.97
CA ILE A 677 -16.24 5.49 -4.75
C ILE A 677 -17.26 6.61 -4.52
N HIS A 678 -18.53 6.24 -4.45
CA HIS A 678 -19.64 7.16 -4.24
C HIS A 678 -20.45 6.72 -3.01
N GLU A 679 -20.48 7.57 -1.97
CA GLU A 679 -21.29 7.32 -0.77
C GLU A 679 -22.73 7.85 -0.95
N PHE A 680 -23.70 7.09 -0.44
CA PHE A 680 -25.10 7.48 -0.40
C PHE A 680 -25.79 6.95 0.86
N THR A 681 -26.97 7.47 1.17
CA THR A 681 -27.77 6.99 2.31
C THR A 681 -29.18 6.68 1.85
N THR A 682 -29.55 5.42 1.99
CA THR A 682 -30.87 4.89 1.63
C THR A 682 -31.98 5.49 2.48
N GLY A 683 -33.18 5.56 1.92
CA GLY A 683 -34.42 5.86 2.61
C GLY A 683 -35.04 4.61 3.27
N SER A 684 -36.31 4.35 3.00
CA SER A 684 -37.06 3.23 3.61
C SER A 684 -37.03 1.93 2.79
N GLU A 685 -36.40 1.96 1.63
CA GLU A 685 -36.26 0.85 0.69
C GLU A 685 -35.31 -0.23 1.19
N THR A 686 -35.60 -1.48 0.85
CA THR A 686 -34.80 -2.67 1.17
C THR A 686 -34.17 -3.29 -0.07
N SER A 687 -34.35 -2.65 -1.23
CA SER A 687 -33.85 -3.11 -2.52
C SER A 687 -33.83 -1.95 -3.51
N ALA A 688 -32.82 -1.91 -4.37
CA ALA A 688 -32.70 -0.92 -5.43
C ALA A 688 -32.31 -1.57 -6.76
N ASN A 689 -32.48 -0.84 -7.86
CA ASN A 689 -31.83 -1.19 -9.12
C ASN A 689 -30.44 -0.55 -9.12
N LEU A 690 -29.39 -1.36 -9.20
CA LEU A 690 -28.05 -0.94 -9.58
C LEU A 690 -28.01 -0.88 -11.11
N SER A 691 -27.55 0.22 -11.68
CA SER A 691 -27.43 0.43 -13.12
C SER A 691 -26.07 1.06 -13.45
N LEU A 692 -25.46 0.58 -14.53
CA LEU A 692 -24.19 1.02 -15.07
C LEU A 692 -24.45 1.48 -16.51
N ALA A 693 -24.12 2.74 -16.80
CA ALA A 693 -24.43 3.38 -18.08
C ALA A 693 -23.35 4.40 -18.47
N LEU A 694 -23.51 5.04 -19.63
CA LEU A 694 -22.76 6.26 -19.96
C LEU A 694 -23.27 7.42 -19.08
N ALA A 695 -22.41 8.39 -18.76
CA ALA A 695 -22.82 9.60 -18.06
C ALA A 695 -23.92 10.37 -18.82
N ASP A 696 -24.91 10.91 -18.11
CA ASP A 696 -25.96 11.79 -18.68
C ASP A 696 -25.41 13.20 -18.96
N GLU A 697 -24.52 13.68 -18.09
CA GLU A 697 -23.89 15.00 -18.11
C GLU A 697 -22.45 14.91 -17.57
N VAL A 698 -21.49 15.56 -18.24
CA VAL A 698 -20.08 15.64 -17.81
C VAL A 698 -19.52 17.05 -18.06
N THR A 699 -18.42 17.37 -17.39
CA THR A 699 -17.60 18.55 -17.71
C THR A 699 -16.91 18.34 -19.06
N LEU A 700 -17.21 19.19 -20.04
CA LEU A 700 -16.60 19.21 -21.36
C LEU A 700 -15.72 20.45 -21.51
N ASP A 701 -14.54 20.30 -22.12
CA ASP A 701 -13.73 21.45 -22.54
C ASP A 701 -14.27 22.04 -23.85
N ALA A 702 -14.19 23.36 -23.97
CA ALA A 702 -14.66 24.14 -25.11
C ALA A 702 -13.60 24.34 -26.21
N GLY A 703 -12.38 23.83 -26.00
CA GLY A 703 -11.30 23.78 -26.97
C GLY A 703 -10.30 24.93 -26.87
N ILE A 704 -9.80 25.26 -25.66
CA ILE A 704 -8.58 26.07 -25.55
C ILE A 704 -7.40 25.24 -26.11
N VAL A 705 -6.67 25.79 -27.07
CA VAL A 705 -5.49 25.15 -27.65
C VAL A 705 -4.25 25.62 -26.91
N ASP A 706 -3.30 24.71 -26.60
CA ASP A 706 -2.06 25.03 -25.87
C ASP A 706 -2.38 25.67 -24.51
N GLY A 707 -3.40 25.15 -23.81
CA GLY A 707 -3.87 25.66 -22.51
C GLY A 707 -2.87 25.44 -21.37
N ASP A 708 -2.16 24.31 -21.43
CA ASP A 708 -0.99 23.92 -20.62
C ASP A 708 0.29 24.70 -20.98
N LEU A 709 0.26 25.48 -22.07
CA LEU A 709 1.39 26.27 -22.58
C LEU A 709 2.67 25.46 -22.87
N GLY A 710 2.57 24.14 -23.06
CA GLY A 710 3.70 23.27 -23.39
C GLY A 710 4.30 23.56 -24.78
N GLN A 711 3.47 23.94 -25.75
CA GLN A 711 3.92 24.37 -27.08
C GLN A 711 4.45 25.81 -27.03
N TRP A 712 3.76 26.73 -26.34
CA TRP A 712 4.26 28.08 -26.03
C TRP A 712 5.66 28.04 -25.43
N ARG A 713 5.90 27.12 -24.49
CA ARG A 713 7.19 26.89 -23.86
C ARG A 713 8.23 26.32 -24.82
N SER A 714 7.83 25.37 -25.67
CA SER A 714 8.69 24.75 -26.69
C SER A 714 9.21 25.76 -27.71
N ASP A 715 8.33 26.66 -28.17
CA ASP A 715 8.64 27.72 -29.13
C ASP A 715 9.30 28.97 -28.50
N GLY A 716 9.58 28.92 -27.20
CA GLY A 716 10.34 29.96 -26.49
C GLY A 716 9.53 31.18 -26.08
N GLY A 717 8.20 31.12 -26.11
CA GLY A 717 7.29 32.23 -25.84
C GLY A 717 6.75 32.86 -27.13
N SER A 718 6.37 32.02 -28.08
CA SER A 718 5.73 32.41 -29.34
C SER A 718 4.64 31.39 -29.64
N SER A 719 3.56 31.81 -30.30
CA SER A 719 2.44 30.92 -30.62
C SER A 719 1.67 31.44 -31.84
N ASP A 720 1.06 30.53 -32.58
CA ASP A 720 0.11 30.82 -33.65
C ASP A 720 -1.35 30.95 -33.12
N VAL A 721 -1.61 30.54 -31.87
CA VAL A 721 -2.96 30.56 -31.24
C VAL A 721 -3.08 31.56 -30.09
N TRP A 722 -2.04 31.76 -29.29
CA TRP A 722 -2.01 32.75 -28.22
C TRP A 722 -1.57 34.12 -28.74
N VAL A 723 -2.42 35.13 -28.56
CA VAL A 723 -2.12 36.53 -28.86
C VAL A 723 -1.43 37.18 -27.66
N SER A 724 -0.16 37.54 -27.81
CA SER A 724 0.54 38.32 -26.78
C SER A 724 0.20 39.81 -26.87
N ARG A 725 -0.13 40.40 -25.71
CA ARG A 725 -0.16 41.83 -25.49
C ARG A 725 1.12 42.24 -24.79
N GLU A 726 2.08 42.78 -25.54
CA GLU A 726 3.38 43.18 -25.00
C GLU A 726 4.01 44.33 -25.80
N GLY A 727 5.10 44.88 -25.26
CA GLY A 727 5.93 45.89 -25.90
C GLY A 727 7.15 46.22 -25.05
N SER A 728 8.01 45.22 -24.78
CA SER A 728 9.13 45.33 -23.81
C SER A 728 9.97 46.60 -24.04
N SER A 729 10.48 46.78 -25.26
CA SER A 729 11.33 47.93 -25.64
C SER A 729 10.60 49.27 -25.75
N GLU A 730 9.29 49.29 -25.50
CA GLU A 730 8.45 50.49 -25.42
C GLU A 730 7.97 50.75 -23.98
N GLY A 731 8.39 49.92 -23.01
CA GLY A 731 7.98 50.02 -21.62
C GLY A 731 6.59 49.45 -21.31
N LEU A 732 5.99 48.71 -22.25
CA LEU A 732 4.61 48.19 -22.19
C LEU A 732 4.51 46.76 -21.63
N GLY A 733 5.58 46.25 -21.02
CA GLY A 733 5.69 44.88 -20.52
C GLY A 733 6.13 43.85 -21.56
N ASP A 734 6.43 42.64 -21.09
CA ASP A 734 6.97 41.48 -21.81
C ASP A 734 6.14 40.25 -21.48
N VAL A 735 5.88 39.40 -22.48
CA VAL A 735 5.18 38.11 -22.30
C VAL A 735 6.05 37.00 -22.89
N GLY A 736 6.84 36.35 -22.02
CA GLY A 736 7.79 35.32 -22.42
C GLY A 736 7.39 33.92 -21.96
N SER A 737 8.27 32.95 -22.20
CA SER A 737 8.18 31.59 -21.64
C SER A 737 8.91 31.46 -20.29
N SER A 738 8.49 30.45 -19.53
CA SER A 738 9.04 30.01 -18.25
C SER A 738 9.05 28.48 -18.20
N GLY A 739 10.09 27.85 -17.63
CA GLY A 739 10.10 26.41 -17.35
C GLY A 739 9.50 26.03 -15.99
N ASP A 740 8.89 26.98 -15.30
CA ASP A 740 8.02 26.72 -14.17
C ASP A 740 6.61 26.42 -14.70
N SER A 741 5.91 25.44 -14.14
CA SER A 741 4.51 25.09 -14.48
C SER A 741 3.74 24.71 -13.21
N ALA A 742 2.41 24.70 -13.31
CA ALA A 742 1.51 24.17 -12.29
C ALA A 742 1.52 22.63 -12.23
N PHE A 743 1.58 21.94 -13.37
CA PHE A 743 1.54 20.47 -13.46
C PHE A 743 2.66 19.92 -14.38
N THR A 744 2.52 18.67 -14.84
CA THR A 744 3.47 17.98 -15.73
C THR A 744 2.74 17.55 -17.00
N ASP A 745 3.00 18.26 -18.09
CA ASP A 745 2.33 18.11 -19.39
C ASP A 745 2.65 16.78 -20.07
N GLU A 746 1.66 16.23 -20.78
CA GLU A 746 1.85 15.09 -21.67
C GLU A 746 2.71 15.48 -22.89
N GLY A 747 3.97 15.05 -22.89
CA GLY A 747 4.94 15.36 -23.96
C GLY A 747 6.22 16.04 -23.47
N GLY A 748 6.30 16.40 -22.17
CA GLY A 748 7.56 16.69 -21.49
C GLY A 748 8.17 18.06 -21.76
N SER A 749 7.37 19.06 -22.14
CA SER A 749 7.81 20.45 -22.36
C SER A 749 7.20 21.47 -21.41
N SER A 750 6.94 21.05 -20.17
CA SER A 750 6.31 21.84 -19.11
C SER A 750 6.83 23.26 -18.96
N GLY A 751 5.88 24.18 -18.88
CA GLY A 751 6.16 25.59 -18.72
C GLY A 751 4.92 26.43 -18.42
N SER A 752 5.11 27.74 -18.53
CA SER A 752 4.05 28.74 -18.33
C SER A 752 4.39 30.02 -19.08
N ALA A 753 3.40 30.90 -19.22
CA ALA A 753 3.61 32.26 -19.71
C ALA A 753 4.04 33.17 -18.56
N ARG A 754 5.07 33.96 -18.83
CA ARG A 754 5.74 34.83 -17.86
C ARG A 754 5.55 36.28 -18.26
N VAL A 755 4.71 36.97 -17.50
CA VAL A 755 4.23 38.31 -17.80
C VAL A 755 4.91 39.29 -16.85
N ARG A 756 5.62 40.30 -17.38
CA ARG A 756 6.47 41.16 -16.53
C ARG A 756 6.79 42.55 -17.09
N PHE A 757 7.28 43.43 -16.23
CA PHE A 757 8.09 44.59 -16.60
C PHE A 757 9.56 44.31 -16.21
N LYS A 758 10.50 44.41 -17.16
CA LYS A 758 11.95 44.13 -16.96
C LYS A 758 12.72 45.39 -16.59
N SER A 759 13.75 45.27 -15.76
CA SER A 759 14.72 46.36 -15.51
C SER A 759 15.46 46.82 -16.77
N GLY A 760 15.81 48.09 -16.82
CA GLY A 760 16.66 48.69 -17.85
C GLY A 760 15.95 49.36 -19.04
N GLU A 761 14.62 49.48 -19.02
CA GLU A 761 13.88 50.27 -20.01
C GLU A 761 13.91 51.77 -19.66
N ASP A 762 13.93 52.66 -20.66
CA ASP A 762 14.06 54.12 -20.47
C ASP A 762 12.80 54.78 -19.85
N VAL A 763 11.63 54.18 -20.04
CA VAL A 763 10.30 54.61 -19.55
C VAL A 763 9.44 53.37 -19.36
N TYR A 764 8.62 53.33 -18.31
CA TYR A 764 7.60 52.29 -18.11
C TYR A 764 6.18 52.86 -18.20
N ASP A 765 5.27 52.12 -18.83
CA ASP A 765 3.82 52.36 -18.76
C ASP A 765 3.16 51.21 -18.00
N PHE A 766 3.04 51.37 -16.68
CA PHE A 766 2.37 50.39 -15.81
C PHE A 766 0.85 50.27 -16.04
N THR A 767 0.26 51.07 -16.94
CA THR A 767 -1.16 50.95 -17.36
C THR A 767 -1.35 50.10 -18.62
N SER A 768 -0.25 49.63 -19.22
CA SER A 768 -0.24 48.88 -20.48
C SER A 768 -0.87 47.49 -20.43
N ALA A 769 -1.00 46.90 -19.23
CA ALA A 769 -1.63 45.59 -18.94
C ALA A 769 -1.21 44.44 -19.90
N PRO A 770 0.06 44.00 -19.85
CA PRO A 770 0.56 42.91 -20.69
C PRO A 770 -0.06 41.55 -20.33
N GLY A 771 -0.04 40.59 -21.25
CA GLY A 771 -0.50 39.21 -21.02
C GLY A 771 -0.96 38.49 -22.29
N LEU A 772 -1.86 37.51 -22.15
CA LEU A 772 -2.32 36.64 -23.24
C LEU A 772 -3.83 36.72 -23.47
N SER A 773 -4.25 36.46 -24.71
CA SER A 773 -5.64 36.09 -25.05
C SER A 773 -5.71 35.09 -26.21
N GLN A 774 -6.83 34.36 -26.31
CA GLN A 774 -7.11 33.39 -27.38
C GLN A 774 -8.59 33.45 -27.78
N GLU A 775 -8.88 33.36 -29.08
CA GLU A 775 -10.25 33.16 -29.59
C GLU A 775 -10.62 31.67 -29.50
N VAL A 776 -11.68 31.34 -28.76
CA VAL A 776 -12.26 29.99 -28.66
C VAL A 776 -13.56 29.98 -29.47
N SER A 777 -13.63 29.12 -30.48
CA SER A 777 -14.74 29.03 -31.45
C SER A 777 -15.57 27.76 -31.25
N SER A 778 -16.80 27.78 -31.76
CA SER A 778 -17.77 26.67 -31.68
C SER A 778 -18.28 26.33 -30.27
N ILE A 779 -18.24 27.29 -29.33
CA ILE A 779 -18.81 27.11 -27.99
C ILE A 779 -20.34 26.95 -28.04
N PRO A 780 -20.96 26.21 -27.11
CA PRO A 780 -22.42 26.03 -27.09
C PRO A 780 -23.13 27.31 -26.62
N ALA A 781 -24.22 27.66 -27.30
CA ALA A 781 -24.98 28.89 -27.02
C ALA A 781 -26.06 28.71 -25.94
N ASN A 782 -26.14 29.68 -25.03
CA ASN A 782 -27.01 29.78 -23.85
C ASN A 782 -26.63 28.80 -22.73
N THR A 783 -25.36 28.44 -22.69
CA THR A 783 -24.77 27.48 -21.75
C THR A 783 -24.00 28.23 -20.66
N ASP A 784 -24.13 27.77 -19.42
CA ASP A 784 -23.30 28.24 -18.31
C ASP A 784 -21.91 27.57 -18.42
N MET A 785 -20.86 28.38 -18.36
CA MET A 785 -19.47 28.01 -18.62
C MET A 785 -18.55 28.59 -17.55
N THR A 786 -17.45 27.90 -17.26
CA THR A 786 -16.41 28.34 -16.33
C THR A 786 -15.10 28.49 -17.09
N TYR A 787 -14.55 29.70 -17.11
CA TYR A 787 -13.17 29.95 -17.55
C TYR A 787 -12.24 29.94 -16.34
N SER A 788 -11.16 29.18 -16.42
CA SER A 788 -10.16 29.06 -15.36
C SER A 788 -8.72 29.10 -15.89
N LEU A 789 -7.80 29.46 -15.00
CA LEU A 789 -6.36 29.35 -15.20
C LEU A 789 -5.64 29.28 -13.85
N TYR A 790 -4.37 28.90 -13.85
CA TYR A 790 -3.50 28.95 -12.68
C TYR A 790 -2.62 30.20 -12.70
N TYR A 791 -2.53 30.88 -11.55
CA TYR A 791 -1.81 32.14 -11.36
C TYR A 791 -0.75 32.00 -10.28
N CYS A 792 0.49 32.37 -10.58
CA CYS A 792 1.59 32.41 -9.60
C CYS A 792 2.26 33.80 -9.54
N ASP A 793 2.37 34.32 -8.33
CA ASP A 793 3.11 35.55 -8.02
C ASP A 793 3.98 35.34 -6.77
N ASN A 794 5.29 35.28 -6.98
CA ASN A 794 6.28 35.03 -5.94
C ASN A 794 6.51 36.22 -4.98
N LYS A 795 5.83 37.36 -5.18
CA LYS A 795 5.87 38.51 -4.27
C LYS A 795 4.84 38.45 -3.14
N GLY A 796 3.87 37.54 -3.23
CA GLY A 796 2.90 37.32 -2.15
C GLY A 796 2.07 38.57 -1.81
N ASP A 797 1.83 38.77 -0.52
CA ASP A 797 0.97 39.85 -0.01
C ASP A 797 1.40 41.27 -0.40
N ASP A 798 2.71 41.48 -0.58
CA ASP A 798 3.32 42.78 -0.89
C ASP A 798 3.40 43.08 -2.40
N SER A 799 2.82 42.23 -3.26
CA SER A 799 2.83 42.45 -4.71
C SER A 799 2.09 43.72 -5.13
N ALA A 800 2.62 44.37 -6.17
CA ALA A 800 1.92 45.45 -6.88
C ALA A 800 1.09 44.93 -8.06
N SER A 801 1.16 43.62 -8.36
CA SER A 801 0.50 42.99 -9.51
C SER A 801 -0.85 42.39 -9.12
N THR A 802 -1.81 42.45 -10.05
CA THR A 802 -3.11 41.78 -9.97
C THR A 802 -3.41 41.15 -11.33
N LEU A 803 -3.83 39.89 -11.33
CA LEU A 803 -4.31 39.23 -12.54
C LEU A 803 -5.71 39.73 -12.87
N HIS A 804 -5.87 40.33 -14.06
CA HIS A 804 -7.16 40.65 -14.67
C HIS A 804 -7.45 39.62 -15.75
N TYR A 805 -8.50 38.81 -15.57
CA TYR A 805 -8.84 37.72 -16.47
C TYR A 805 -10.34 37.71 -16.76
N GLY A 806 -10.74 37.15 -17.89
CA GLY A 806 -12.14 37.15 -18.30
C GLY A 806 -12.38 36.67 -19.72
N VAL A 807 -13.60 36.93 -20.17
CA VAL A 807 -14.12 36.47 -21.47
C VAL A 807 -14.84 37.63 -22.17
N LYS A 808 -14.59 37.80 -23.46
CA LYS A 808 -15.23 38.80 -24.34
C LYS A 808 -16.02 38.11 -25.46
N ASP A 809 -17.01 38.79 -26.01
CA ASP A 809 -17.65 38.38 -27.27
C ASP A 809 -16.81 38.77 -28.51
N SER A 810 -17.26 38.36 -29.69
CA SER A 810 -16.61 38.64 -30.98
C SER A 810 -16.63 40.12 -31.40
N ASP A 811 -17.41 40.98 -30.74
CA ASP A 811 -17.36 42.45 -30.91
C ASP A 811 -16.36 43.10 -29.91
N GLY A 812 -15.70 42.30 -29.06
CA GLY A 812 -14.74 42.72 -28.05
C GLY A 812 -15.37 43.25 -26.76
N LEU A 813 -16.66 43.02 -26.53
CA LEU A 813 -17.34 43.40 -25.30
C LEU A 813 -17.10 42.33 -24.22
N VAL A 814 -16.63 42.75 -23.04
CA VAL A 814 -16.47 41.87 -21.88
C VAL A 814 -17.83 41.30 -21.45
N ILE A 815 -17.94 39.97 -21.49
CA ILE A 815 -19.11 39.20 -21.02
C ILE A 815 -18.98 38.97 -19.51
N ALA A 816 -17.79 38.57 -19.06
CA ALA A 816 -17.43 38.38 -17.67
C ALA A 816 -15.95 38.69 -17.44
N GLU A 817 -15.61 39.20 -16.26
CA GLU A 817 -14.24 39.49 -15.84
C GLU A 817 -14.11 39.36 -14.33
N ALA A 818 -12.90 39.02 -13.88
CA ALA A 818 -12.53 38.99 -12.48
C ALA A 818 -11.09 39.50 -12.30
N ARG A 819 -10.75 39.82 -11.04
CA ARG A 819 -9.42 40.28 -10.65
C ARG A 819 -8.96 39.45 -9.45
N ALA A 820 -7.75 38.92 -9.51
CA ALA A 820 -7.16 38.08 -8.47
C ALA A 820 -5.78 38.60 -8.06
N HIS A 821 -5.57 38.72 -6.75
CA HIS A 821 -4.28 39.02 -6.15
C HIS A 821 -3.90 37.85 -5.25
N VAL A 822 -2.63 37.44 -5.24
CA VAL A 822 -2.19 36.16 -4.63
C VAL A 822 -2.57 36.01 -3.14
N LYS A 823 -2.51 37.11 -2.37
CA LYS A 823 -3.00 37.17 -0.96
C LYS A 823 -4.45 36.70 -0.73
N ASP A 824 -5.29 36.79 -1.76
CA ASP A 824 -6.71 36.43 -1.70
C ASP A 824 -6.95 34.97 -2.14
N LEU A 825 -5.89 34.23 -2.50
CA LEU A 825 -5.94 32.86 -3.04
C LEU A 825 -5.41 31.79 -2.06
N GLY A 826 -5.38 32.09 -0.76
CA GLY A 826 -4.85 31.16 0.26
C GLY A 826 -5.58 29.81 0.34
N ASP A 827 -6.89 29.79 0.05
CA ASP A 827 -7.74 28.60 0.05
C ASP A 827 -7.97 28.02 -1.38
N ALA A 828 -7.30 28.55 -2.41
CA ALA A 828 -7.49 28.12 -3.80
C ALA A 828 -6.73 26.82 -4.12
N PRO A 829 -7.25 25.97 -5.05
CA PRO A 829 -6.53 24.81 -5.56
C PRO A 829 -5.13 25.16 -6.08
N GLU A 830 -4.16 24.28 -5.87
CA GLU A 830 -2.75 24.52 -6.19
C GLU A 830 -2.17 23.53 -7.19
N GLY A 831 -1.19 23.98 -7.98
CA GLY A 831 -0.45 23.14 -8.91
C GLY A 831 0.38 22.07 -8.19
N SER A 832 0.40 20.84 -8.72
CA SER A 832 1.14 19.73 -8.11
C SER A 832 2.66 19.83 -8.26
N VAL A 833 3.16 20.62 -9.22
CA VAL A 833 4.59 20.85 -9.45
C VAL A 833 5.09 22.08 -8.70
N LYS A 834 4.26 23.13 -8.56
CA LYS A 834 4.57 24.33 -7.75
C LYS A 834 3.34 24.92 -7.06
N ASP A 835 3.40 24.97 -5.74
CA ASP A 835 2.39 25.51 -4.82
C ASP A 835 2.01 26.99 -5.05
N CYS A 836 2.91 27.79 -5.63
CA CYS A 836 2.65 29.20 -5.94
C CYS A 836 1.56 29.38 -7.01
N PHE A 837 1.35 28.39 -7.88
CA PHE A 837 0.28 28.42 -8.87
C PHE A 837 -1.05 28.10 -8.20
N LYS A 838 -1.91 29.11 -8.09
CA LYS A 838 -3.25 29.00 -7.50
C LYS A 838 -4.31 29.19 -8.58
N GLN A 839 -5.31 28.32 -8.58
CA GLN A 839 -6.39 28.38 -9.56
C GLN A 839 -7.26 29.63 -9.35
N VAL A 840 -7.66 30.28 -10.44
CA VAL A 840 -8.65 31.34 -10.49
C VAL A 840 -9.75 30.99 -11.48
N THR A 841 -10.99 31.41 -11.22
CA THR A 841 -12.17 31.00 -12.00
C THR A 841 -13.16 32.15 -12.20
N VAL A 842 -13.80 32.21 -13.36
CA VAL A 842 -14.90 33.12 -13.64
C VAL A 842 -16.00 32.42 -14.44
N ASP A 843 -17.20 32.42 -13.86
CA ASP A 843 -18.40 31.82 -14.45
C ASP A 843 -19.16 32.83 -15.30
N PHE A 844 -19.69 32.38 -16.44
CA PHE A 844 -20.52 33.20 -17.33
C PHE A 844 -21.51 32.34 -18.12
N ASN A 845 -22.54 32.96 -18.70
CA ASN A 845 -23.40 32.31 -19.68
C ASN A 845 -23.01 32.79 -21.09
N SER A 846 -22.83 31.86 -22.03
CA SER A 846 -22.45 32.18 -23.41
C SER A 846 -23.50 33.00 -24.18
N GLY A 847 -24.75 33.01 -23.74
CA GLY A 847 -25.84 33.77 -24.36
C GLY A 847 -26.07 33.33 -25.81
N THR A 848 -26.01 34.25 -26.77
CA THR A 848 -26.10 33.88 -28.19
C THR A 848 -24.74 33.69 -28.86
N ASN A 849 -23.64 33.77 -28.12
CA ASN A 849 -22.29 33.67 -28.67
C ASN A 849 -21.94 32.20 -28.95
N THR A 850 -21.29 31.98 -30.09
CA THR A 850 -20.66 30.71 -30.49
C THR A 850 -19.14 30.81 -30.49
N ASP A 851 -18.61 32.01 -30.25
CA ASP A 851 -17.20 32.35 -30.34
C ASP A 851 -16.91 33.44 -29.30
N VAL A 852 -15.81 33.29 -28.55
CA VAL A 852 -15.41 34.20 -27.46
C VAL A 852 -13.90 34.40 -27.44
N GLU A 853 -13.42 35.52 -26.89
CA GLU A 853 -12.01 35.71 -26.57
C GLU A 853 -11.79 35.53 -25.06
N VAL A 854 -11.03 34.51 -24.65
CA VAL A 854 -10.54 34.39 -23.26
C VAL A 854 -9.27 35.22 -23.09
N PHE A 855 -9.06 35.82 -21.91
CA PHE A 855 -7.88 36.65 -21.65
C PHE A 855 -7.36 36.57 -20.22
N ALA A 856 -6.08 36.86 -20.05
CA ALA A 856 -5.38 36.97 -18.79
C ALA A 856 -4.25 38.02 -18.90
N TYR A 857 -4.40 39.15 -18.20
CA TYR A 857 -3.49 40.30 -18.24
C TYR A 857 -3.02 40.67 -16.83
N MET A 858 -1.78 41.16 -16.70
CA MET A 858 -1.22 41.68 -15.47
C MET A 858 -1.52 43.18 -15.33
N GLU A 859 -2.42 43.57 -14.44
CA GLU A 859 -2.63 44.96 -14.01
C GLU A 859 -1.69 45.32 -12.85
N ILE A 860 -1.20 46.56 -12.81
CA ILE A 860 -0.35 47.08 -11.73
C ILE A 860 -1.09 48.14 -10.91
N ASP A 861 -1.00 48.08 -9.59
CA ASP A 861 -1.61 49.05 -8.68
C ASP A 861 -0.90 50.43 -8.76
N THR A 862 -1.36 51.24 -9.71
CA THR A 862 -0.95 52.64 -9.89
C THR A 862 -1.76 53.64 -9.04
N GLU A 863 -2.70 53.17 -8.21
CA GLU A 863 -3.43 54.00 -7.25
C GLU A 863 -2.71 54.10 -5.90
N THR A 864 -2.15 52.98 -5.42
CA THR A 864 -1.40 52.90 -4.16
C THR A 864 0.07 53.26 -4.34
N TYR A 865 0.72 52.79 -5.40
CA TYR A 865 2.15 53.00 -5.65
C TYR A 865 2.37 54.17 -6.60
N THR A 866 3.32 55.05 -6.28
CA THR A 866 3.77 56.07 -7.24
C THR A 866 4.67 55.45 -8.31
N GLN A 867 4.72 56.07 -9.50
CA GLN A 867 5.57 55.60 -10.59
C GLN A 867 7.05 55.39 -10.18
N ALA A 868 7.60 56.27 -9.34
CA ALA A 868 8.98 56.12 -8.84
C ALA A 868 9.17 54.95 -7.86
N GLU A 869 8.10 54.49 -7.20
CA GLU A 869 8.12 53.30 -6.34
C GLU A 869 8.01 52.03 -7.19
N LEU A 870 7.15 52.01 -8.22
CA LEU A 870 7.05 50.91 -9.19
C LEU A 870 8.35 50.73 -9.99
N GLU A 871 8.95 51.83 -10.47
CA GLU A 871 10.27 51.84 -11.10
C GLU A 871 11.35 51.28 -10.14
N ALA A 872 11.30 51.64 -8.86
CA ALA A 872 12.24 51.13 -7.86
C ALA A 872 12.05 49.63 -7.58
N LEU A 873 10.81 49.11 -7.58
CA LEU A 873 10.53 47.68 -7.44
C LEU A 873 11.11 46.90 -8.62
N VAL A 874 10.80 47.31 -9.86
CA VAL A 874 11.33 46.70 -11.09
C VAL A 874 12.86 46.70 -11.10
N GLU A 875 13.53 47.78 -10.71
CA GLU A 875 14.99 47.83 -10.66
C GLU A 875 15.60 47.05 -9.48
N SER A 876 14.90 46.94 -8.34
CA SER A 876 15.40 46.19 -7.17
C SER A 876 15.38 44.68 -7.36
N ASP A 877 14.31 44.17 -7.98
CA ASP A 877 14.09 42.75 -8.23
C ASP A 877 14.49 42.32 -9.65
N LYS A 878 14.86 43.29 -10.48
CA LYS A 878 15.12 43.20 -11.93
C LYS A 878 13.91 42.90 -12.81
N GLU A 879 12.79 42.55 -12.20
CA GLU A 879 11.49 42.44 -12.84
C GLU A 879 10.34 42.58 -11.84
N LEU A 880 9.21 43.11 -12.29
CA LEU A 880 7.90 42.94 -11.65
C LEU A 880 7.15 41.91 -12.50
N GLU A 881 6.94 40.70 -11.97
CA GLU A 881 6.66 39.49 -12.75
C GLU A 881 5.58 38.62 -12.11
N VAL A 882 4.71 38.06 -12.94
CA VAL A 882 3.77 36.98 -12.61
C VAL A 882 3.87 35.85 -13.63
N ARG A 883 3.33 34.67 -13.30
CA ARG A 883 3.17 33.53 -14.21
C ARG A 883 1.69 33.15 -14.33
N ILE A 884 1.30 32.73 -15.52
CA ILE A 884 -0.04 32.21 -15.84
C ILE A 884 0.10 30.93 -16.65
N ASP A 885 -0.76 29.96 -16.35
CA ASP A 885 -0.65 28.59 -16.81
C ASP A 885 -2.04 27.90 -16.84
N GLU A 886 -2.14 26.74 -17.49
CA GLU A 886 -3.28 25.81 -17.37
C GLU A 886 -4.67 26.45 -17.60
N PHE A 887 -4.81 27.07 -18.77
CA PHE A 887 -6.03 27.73 -19.22
C PHE A 887 -7.07 26.69 -19.67
N ALA A 888 -8.24 26.68 -19.02
CA ALA A 888 -9.36 25.83 -19.40
C ALA A 888 -10.66 26.64 -19.56
N LEU A 889 -11.50 26.27 -20.52
CA LEU A 889 -12.85 26.81 -20.67
C LEU A 889 -13.81 25.64 -20.73
N THR A 890 -14.59 25.44 -19.67
CA THR A 890 -15.39 24.24 -19.48
C THR A 890 -16.88 24.52 -19.34
N TYR A 891 -17.72 23.51 -19.59
CA TYR A 891 -19.16 23.58 -19.42
C TYR A 891 -19.74 22.19 -19.11
N GLN A 892 -20.94 22.12 -18.54
CA GLN A 892 -21.66 20.86 -18.38
C GLN A 892 -22.43 20.50 -19.66
N GLY A 893 -22.30 19.25 -20.13
CA GLY A 893 -23.03 18.76 -21.29
C GLY A 893 -22.99 17.24 -21.45
N THR A 894 -23.87 16.72 -22.30
CA THR A 894 -23.93 15.27 -22.57
C THR A 894 -22.67 14.79 -23.29
N PRO A 895 -22.09 13.63 -22.91
CA PRO A 895 -21.01 12.97 -23.65
C PRO A 895 -21.28 12.81 -25.15
N ALA A 896 -20.20 12.66 -25.93
CA ALA A 896 -20.32 12.36 -27.35
C ALA A 896 -21.03 11.01 -27.57
N SER A 897 -21.79 10.89 -28.67
CA SER A 897 -22.62 9.70 -28.93
C SER A 897 -21.85 8.39 -29.12
N ASP A 898 -20.54 8.49 -29.35
CA ASP A 898 -19.57 7.42 -29.50
C ASP A 898 -18.65 7.25 -28.27
N SER A 899 -18.87 8.02 -27.20
CA SER A 899 -18.22 7.81 -25.91
C SER A 899 -18.56 6.44 -25.32
N LYS A 900 -17.64 5.93 -24.50
CA LYS A 900 -17.78 4.65 -23.82
C LYS A 900 -17.54 4.81 -22.33
N ALA A 901 -18.14 3.90 -21.56
CA ALA A 901 -17.79 3.65 -20.17
C ALA A 901 -17.46 2.17 -20.00
N TYR A 902 -16.38 1.88 -19.30
CA TYR A 902 -16.02 0.51 -18.91
C TYR A 902 -16.18 0.37 -17.39
N PHE A 903 -16.59 -0.81 -16.95
CA PHE A 903 -16.81 -1.11 -15.52
C PHE A 903 -16.25 -2.47 -15.16
N ASP A 904 -15.60 -2.54 -14.00
CA ASP A 904 -15.07 -3.76 -13.41
C ASP A 904 -15.13 -3.69 -11.87
N GLU A 905 -15.07 -4.85 -11.23
CA GLU A 905 -15.22 -5.11 -9.78
C GLU A 905 -16.25 -4.21 -9.06
N VAL A 906 -17.50 -4.23 -9.52
CA VAL A 906 -18.56 -3.36 -9.01
C VAL A 906 -19.06 -3.85 -7.65
N ARG A 907 -18.81 -3.07 -6.61
CA ARG A 907 -19.07 -3.42 -5.21
C ARG A 907 -20.01 -2.43 -4.55
N ILE A 908 -20.94 -2.91 -3.71
CA ILE A 908 -21.69 -2.06 -2.78
C ILE A 908 -21.44 -2.57 -1.36
N ILE A 909 -20.99 -1.67 -0.48
CA ILE A 909 -20.78 -1.96 0.94
C ILE A 909 -21.62 -1.06 1.84
N ASN A 910 -21.90 -1.52 3.06
CA ASN A 910 -22.48 -0.73 4.14
C ASN A 910 -21.81 -1.06 5.47
N ARG A 911 -21.97 -0.19 6.46
CA ARG A 911 -21.48 -0.39 7.83
C ARG A 911 -22.63 -0.65 8.77
N VAL A 912 -22.56 -1.74 9.53
CA VAL A 912 -23.44 -1.98 10.69
C VAL A 912 -22.72 -1.63 11.98
N ASN A 913 -23.47 -1.42 13.06
CA ASN A 913 -22.87 -1.29 14.39
C ASN A 913 -22.35 -2.66 14.85
N ALA A 914 -21.24 -2.66 15.58
CA ALA A 914 -20.63 -3.85 16.16
C ALA A 914 -21.39 -4.45 17.37
N LYS A 915 -22.60 -3.97 17.67
CA LYS A 915 -23.40 -4.33 18.86
C LYS A 915 -24.83 -4.68 18.48
#